data_AF-A0AAE6W3J5-F1
#
_entry.id   AF-A0AAE6W3J5-F1
#
_cell.length_a   1.000
_cell.length_b   1.000
_cell.length_c   1.000
_cell.angle_alpha   90.00
_cell.angle_beta   90.00
_cell.angle_gamma   90.00
#
_symmetry.space_group_name_H-M   'P 1'
#
loop_
_entity.id
_entity.type
_entity.pdbx_description
1 polymer ?
#
loop_
_entity_poly.entity_id
_entity_poly.type
_entity_poly.pdbx_seq_one_letter_code
_entity_poly.pdbx_strand_id
1 'polypeptide(L)'
;MKTRLPLSLLAALLAVFPSAIAAPAGTDLGNVMYVGDSITHGMNSGTYRWALHKIFADNGISYHAEGVKTGNYSGGVTAGTSYGGQVFNNEHSSQASARAWEISGRKTGSRFDGSNISNWLGLSDAKANGAAYQGPTFTGTDTPDTFFVMIGTNDLLSDGDNSTLDSRLDSVTRDLLADMDAIVDTMHAANGSANVIVLTIPCWTQHSNGNSDATHQAVETYNASLNSWGQSRQGVTVIDVNRGIIDVASSKPFYGVRSMFNNPAADGLHPNAQGDLLMAGNIAKAMGYAGRSAGQLRRDAGEMAVNFHQGAGAPAWTGVQNLADAGFSVSNIGVNAEGISLGQAGTSSISRTWTEGTALKNGFTFDFNLVLGDGAANGWNLSDQFSVSLGNGSFYGTLNINEAYIKWGDTILYSLDMSANTENLRMAYVTGNEQEGLKGGYYVWLGDMLIGEALSVTSGSGCNGVIIQYDGSGNAILKDLSMDGTGSYAPPTSGLVNEGDSFISAGADSGGSSGTPEGNIAWPETGFTHSAANQNCSGVFDARAQADASSGRQGNSVNVTITSGNATHVYASTGNYTGDVWLTIAKEGQASAWYGAHGNSGTLNGNAALRFTDAATGGSTVFGAVNASGVTGNVYLEFSAENASFGTFTSNNASSVVGSYATDIKGNVNIVINSGSFSSQIMGGIYANANNGTTTIGGATHVYVNGGSINGDVMGGGLTGCISGGSNATVTGGVIAGSVYGAGKGGSIREGSAVRVTGGTIKGDVYAGGSGGTVQGNTSVTVAGNSATLHNGKSWSSISGGGSGGAVNGSSIVRIQDLSSGTAAYGFDKYAGTISGGTNVSGGRSLVLDHVTVEHFQASLSDFTHVSAVNQTRTTLDSLGGALTVTIEAGSGLVLNGVSDMTTLILGEHASLTLQGLTADKVIVDITGTSHYTLSLTEIPASLDNIKFLNNGVLYDAAMSTDLQANSAMVFAQAPEPGSASLGLAGLAALLWRRRRKIFH
;
A
#
# COMPACT_ATOMS: atom_id res chain seq x y z
N MET A 1 -69.07 8.97 -1.39
CA MET A 1 -68.05 9.97 -1.77
C MET A 1 -66.84 9.75 -0.87
N LYS A 2 -65.77 9.14 -1.39
CA LYS A 2 -64.47 9.04 -0.69
C LYS A 2 -63.58 10.09 -1.34
N THR A 3 -63.24 11.13 -0.57
CA THR A 3 -62.35 12.22 -0.98
C THR A 3 -60.96 11.65 -1.25
N ARG A 4 -60.51 11.73 -2.51
CA ARG A 4 -59.13 11.41 -2.91
C ARG A 4 -58.24 12.60 -2.55
N LEU A 5 -57.20 12.36 -1.75
CA LEU A 5 -56.13 13.32 -1.54
C LEU A 5 -55.28 13.45 -2.83
N PRO A 6 -54.77 14.65 -3.15
CA PRO A 6 -53.97 14.88 -4.35
C PRO A 6 -52.60 14.19 -4.25
N LEU A 7 -52.11 13.66 -5.39
CA LEU A 7 -50.86 12.90 -5.53
C LEU A 7 -49.63 13.62 -4.95
N SER A 8 -49.60 14.95 -5.02
CA SER A 8 -48.51 15.77 -4.49
C SER A 8 -48.40 15.73 -2.97
N LEU A 9 -49.50 15.46 -2.25
CA LEU A 9 -49.49 15.31 -0.79
C LEU A 9 -49.06 13.89 -0.36
N LEU A 10 -49.26 12.89 -1.21
CA LEU A 10 -48.77 11.52 -0.99
C LEU A 10 -47.24 11.45 -1.20
N ALA A 11 -46.74 12.15 -2.23
CA ALA A 11 -45.30 12.31 -2.46
C ALA A 11 -44.60 13.11 -1.35
N ALA A 12 -45.26 14.13 -0.78
CA ALA A 12 -44.74 14.89 0.35
C ALA A 12 -44.77 14.12 1.69
N LEU A 13 -45.72 13.17 1.87
CA LEU A 13 -45.73 12.29 3.05
C LEU A 13 -44.70 11.15 2.94
N LEU A 14 -44.38 10.69 1.73
CA LEU A 14 -43.29 9.73 1.47
C LEU A 14 -41.88 10.35 1.62
N ALA A 15 -41.78 11.69 1.66
CA ALA A 15 -40.52 12.42 1.85
C ALA A 15 -40.18 12.71 3.33
N VAL A 16 -40.98 12.20 4.28
CA VAL A 16 -40.73 12.34 5.72
C VAL A 16 -40.73 10.95 6.38
N PHE A 17 -39.85 10.07 5.92
CA PHE A 17 -39.44 8.95 6.75
C PHE A 17 -38.33 9.44 7.68
N PRO A 18 -38.42 9.22 9.01
CA PRO A 18 -37.27 9.37 9.87
C PRO A 18 -36.18 8.45 9.34
N SER A 19 -35.01 9.03 9.03
CA SER A 19 -33.80 8.30 8.69
C SER A 19 -33.63 7.13 9.66
N ALA A 20 -33.32 5.94 9.14
CA ALA A 20 -32.88 4.82 9.96
C ALA A 20 -31.87 5.33 11.00
N ILE A 21 -32.00 4.90 12.25
CA ILE A 21 -31.01 5.19 13.28
C ILE A 21 -29.68 4.71 12.72
N ALA A 22 -28.77 5.65 12.44
CA ALA A 22 -27.45 5.34 11.90
C ALA A 22 -26.79 4.32 12.84
N ALA A 23 -26.28 3.22 12.26
CA ALA A 23 -25.55 2.23 13.03
C ALA A 23 -24.42 2.93 13.80
N PRO A 24 -24.09 2.52 15.04
CA PRO A 24 -22.95 3.07 15.76
C PRO A 24 -21.70 2.88 14.90
N ALA A 25 -21.17 3.99 14.41
CA ALA A 25 -20.14 3.99 13.39
C ALA A 25 -18.80 4.24 14.08
N GLY A 26 -17.99 3.19 14.13
CA GLY A 26 -16.61 3.19 14.62
C GLY A 26 -15.68 2.66 13.54
N THR A 27 -14.38 2.87 13.73
CA THR A 27 -13.34 2.34 12.83
C THR A 27 -13.04 0.86 13.09
N ASP A 28 -13.67 0.26 14.10
CA ASP A 28 -13.58 -1.16 14.42
C ASP A 28 -14.98 -1.76 14.61
N LEU A 29 -15.28 -2.79 13.83
CA LEU A 29 -16.55 -3.55 13.91
C LEU A 29 -16.46 -4.75 14.85
N GLY A 30 -15.27 -5.05 15.39
CA GLY A 30 -15.02 -6.23 16.21
C GLY A 30 -15.22 -7.52 15.42
N ASN A 31 -15.78 -8.53 16.09
CA ASN A 31 -16.12 -9.79 15.45
C ASN A 31 -17.42 -9.66 14.64
N VAL A 32 -17.38 -10.00 13.36
CA VAL A 32 -18.47 -9.83 12.40
C VAL A 32 -18.96 -11.19 11.92
N MET A 33 -20.23 -11.50 12.13
CA MET A 33 -20.85 -12.70 11.56
C MET A 33 -21.85 -12.36 10.46
N TYR A 34 -21.66 -12.96 9.28
CA TYR A 34 -22.59 -12.86 8.16
C TYR A 34 -23.55 -14.06 8.16
N VAL A 35 -24.84 -13.80 8.26
CA VAL A 35 -25.91 -14.81 8.33
C VAL A 35 -26.83 -14.67 7.12
N GLY A 36 -27.15 -15.77 6.43
CA GLY A 36 -28.07 -15.67 5.29
C GLY A 36 -28.21 -16.89 4.40
N ASP A 37 -28.48 -16.66 3.12
CA ASP A 37 -28.65 -17.69 2.10
C ASP A 37 -27.55 -17.68 1.00
N SER A 38 -27.87 -18.15 -0.21
CA SER A 38 -26.98 -18.15 -1.38
C SER A 38 -26.54 -16.76 -1.82
N ILE A 39 -27.29 -15.69 -1.50
CA ILE A 39 -26.85 -14.33 -1.84
C ILE A 39 -25.71 -13.92 -0.89
N THR A 40 -25.80 -14.29 0.38
CA THR A 40 -24.75 -14.04 1.38
C THR A 40 -23.48 -14.85 1.11
N HIS A 41 -23.56 -16.13 0.71
CA HIS A 41 -22.32 -16.88 0.45
C HIS A 41 -21.57 -16.44 -0.82
N GLY A 42 -22.29 -15.88 -1.80
CA GLY A 42 -21.77 -15.62 -3.15
C GLY A 42 -21.81 -16.81 -4.12
N MET A 43 -22.16 -16.53 -5.38
CA MET A 43 -22.21 -17.49 -6.50
C MET A 43 -21.43 -16.91 -7.70
N ASN A 44 -20.78 -17.77 -8.50
CA ASN A 44 -20.11 -17.42 -9.77
C ASN A 44 -19.13 -16.22 -9.73
N SER A 45 -18.27 -16.18 -8.71
CA SER A 45 -17.17 -15.23 -8.44
C SER A 45 -17.55 -13.89 -7.81
N GLY A 46 -18.80 -13.74 -7.33
CA GLY A 46 -19.29 -12.52 -6.68
C GLY A 46 -19.82 -12.75 -5.26
N THR A 47 -19.60 -11.79 -4.37
CA THR A 47 -20.34 -11.61 -3.11
C THR A 47 -20.22 -10.16 -2.69
N TYR A 48 -21.33 -9.53 -2.28
CA TYR A 48 -21.31 -8.16 -1.72
C TYR A 48 -20.32 -8.02 -0.56
N ARG A 49 -20.02 -9.10 0.17
CA ARG A 49 -19.02 -9.10 1.25
C ARG A 49 -17.62 -8.78 0.77
N TRP A 50 -17.25 -9.19 -0.45
CA TRP A 50 -15.96 -8.84 -1.04
C TRP A 50 -15.92 -7.36 -1.43
N ALA A 51 -17.00 -6.85 -2.02
CA ALA A 51 -17.11 -5.42 -2.31
C ALA A 51 -17.05 -4.58 -1.02
N LEU A 52 -17.71 -5.03 0.05
CA LEU A 52 -17.70 -4.40 1.37
C LEU A 52 -16.33 -4.47 2.04
N HIS A 53 -15.64 -5.61 1.95
CA HIS A 53 -14.25 -5.76 2.44
C HIS A 53 -13.31 -4.74 1.79
N LYS A 54 -13.45 -4.52 0.48
CA LYS A 54 -12.67 -3.50 -0.23
C LYS A 54 -13.00 -2.07 0.22
N ILE A 55 -14.25 -1.78 0.56
CA ILE A 55 -14.65 -0.49 1.17
C ILE A 55 -14.01 -0.32 2.55
N PHE A 56 -14.01 -1.37 3.37
CA PHE A 56 -13.39 -1.33 4.69
C PHE A 56 -11.89 -1.08 4.61
N ALA A 57 -11.19 -1.79 3.71
CA ALA A 57 -9.77 -1.55 3.46
C ALA A 57 -9.49 -0.11 2.98
N ASP A 58 -10.23 0.39 1.98
CA ASP A 58 -10.08 1.75 1.45
C ASP A 58 -10.28 2.85 2.51
N ASN A 59 -11.01 2.56 3.59
CA ASN A 59 -11.35 3.55 4.62
C ASN A 59 -10.74 3.23 6.00
N GLY A 60 -9.88 2.20 6.10
CA GLY A 60 -9.20 1.84 7.35
C GLY A 60 -10.14 1.31 8.44
N ILE A 61 -11.22 0.62 8.05
CA ILE A 61 -12.16 -0.01 8.97
C ILE A 61 -11.70 -1.43 9.28
N SER A 62 -11.42 -1.72 10.55
CA SER A 62 -11.03 -3.05 11.01
C SER A 62 -12.23 -3.91 11.34
N TYR A 63 -12.10 -5.22 11.09
CA TYR A 63 -13.07 -6.22 11.50
C TYR A 63 -12.45 -7.62 11.48
N HIS A 64 -13.02 -8.54 12.25
CA HIS A 64 -12.67 -9.97 12.24
C HIS A 64 -13.88 -10.79 11.81
N ALA A 65 -13.83 -11.48 10.68
CA ALA A 65 -14.99 -12.22 10.18
C ALA A 65 -15.11 -13.61 10.84
N GLU A 66 -16.28 -13.92 11.38
CA GLU A 66 -16.63 -15.20 12.02
C GLU A 66 -17.69 -15.96 11.21
N GLY A 67 -17.58 -17.29 11.13
CA GLY A 67 -18.58 -18.11 10.47
C GLY A 67 -18.29 -19.61 10.41
N VAL A 68 -19.36 -20.40 10.30
CA VAL A 68 -19.27 -21.87 10.27
C VAL A 68 -19.00 -22.47 8.89
N LYS A 69 -18.96 -21.66 7.83
CA LYS A 69 -18.80 -22.05 6.42
C LYS A 69 -19.75 -23.17 5.99
N THR A 70 -21.03 -23.06 6.33
CA THR A 70 -22.01 -24.05 5.91
C THR A 70 -22.29 -23.94 4.41
N GLY A 71 -22.36 -25.06 3.67
CA GLY A 71 -22.75 -25.05 2.24
C GLY A 71 -21.65 -25.42 1.25
N ASN A 72 -22.05 -25.66 -0.01
CA ASN A 72 -21.16 -26.10 -1.09
C ASN A 72 -20.39 -24.88 -1.65
N TYR A 73 -19.07 -24.99 -1.80
CA TYR A 73 -18.16 -23.95 -2.33
C TYR A 73 -18.30 -23.73 -3.86
N SER A 74 -19.53 -23.58 -4.38
CA SER A 74 -19.76 -23.35 -5.80
C SER A 74 -19.56 -21.88 -6.18
N GLY A 75 -18.32 -21.41 -6.09
CA GLY A 75 -17.87 -20.21 -6.81
C GLY A 75 -18.05 -18.87 -6.09
N GLY A 76 -17.70 -18.72 -4.81
CA GLY A 76 -17.48 -17.39 -4.21
C GLY A 76 -16.07 -16.84 -4.50
N VAL A 77 -15.75 -15.64 -4.03
CA VAL A 77 -14.36 -15.13 -4.04
C VAL A 77 -13.47 -16.06 -3.21
N THR A 78 -12.32 -16.43 -3.77
CA THR A 78 -11.38 -17.38 -3.15
C THR A 78 -10.90 -16.86 -1.80
N ALA A 79 -10.99 -17.68 -0.76
CA ALA A 79 -10.41 -17.35 0.54
C ALA A 79 -8.90 -17.14 0.41
N GLY A 80 -8.36 -16.10 1.05
CA GLY A 80 -6.96 -15.70 0.90
C GLY A 80 -6.74 -14.63 -0.17
N THR A 81 -7.77 -14.25 -0.94
CA THR A 81 -7.67 -13.09 -1.84
C THR A 81 -7.41 -11.83 -1.02
N SER A 82 -6.45 -11.01 -1.42
CA SER A 82 -6.09 -9.78 -0.71
C SER A 82 -6.44 -8.53 -1.50
N TYR A 83 -6.80 -7.48 -0.78
CA TYR A 83 -6.92 -6.13 -1.29
C TYR A 83 -6.34 -5.14 -0.26
N GLY A 84 -5.44 -4.26 -0.69
CA GLY A 84 -4.79 -3.29 0.20
C GLY A 84 -4.01 -3.92 1.35
N GLY A 85 -3.46 -5.13 1.15
CA GLY A 85 -2.77 -5.90 2.19
C GLY A 85 -3.70 -6.60 3.19
N GLN A 86 -5.02 -6.37 3.13
CA GLN A 86 -6.00 -7.07 3.95
C GLN A 86 -6.47 -8.34 3.23
N VAL A 87 -6.67 -9.42 3.99
CA VAL A 87 -7.03 -10.75 3.45
C VAL A 87 -8.52 -11.00 3.63
N PHE A 88 -9.19 -11.43 2.56
CA PHE A 88 -10.57 -11.89 2.59
C PHE A 88 -10.64 -13.41 2.76
N ASN A 89 -11.06 -13.85 3.94
CA ASN A 89 -11.16 -15.28 4.29
C ASN A 89 -12.48 -15.94 3.88
N ASN A 90 -13.43 -15.14 3.37
CA ASN A 90 -14.76 -15.59 2.97
C ASN A 90 -15.53 -16.33 4.09
N GLU A 91 -15.33 -15.94 5.36
CA GLU A 91 -16.05 -16.48 6.52
C GLU A 91 -17.53 -16.05 6.52
N HIS A 92 -18.45 -16.99 6.78
CA HIS A 92 -19.90 -16.76 6.85
C HIS A 92 -20.67 -17.94 7.45
N SER A 93 -21.92 -17.70 7.84
CA SER A 93 -22.92 -18.65 8.34
C SER A 93 -24.18 -18.60 7.48
N SER A 94 -24.08 -19.02 6.22
CA SER A 94 -25.18 -19.05 5.24
C SER A 94 -25.27 -20.35 4.46
N GLN A 95 -26.34 -20.63 3.70
CA GLN A 95 -26.49 -21.84 2.87
C GLN A 95 -27.33 -21.58 1.60
N ALA A 96 -27.09 -22.33 0.52
CA ALA A 96 -27.66 -22.06 -0.81
C ALA A 96 -29.19 -22.05 -0.93
N SER A 97 -29.90 -22.55 0.09
CA SER A 97 -31.37 -22.51 0.15
C SER A 97 -31.84 -22.37 1.59
N ALA A 98 -31.07 -21.66 2.42
CA ALA A 98 -31.46 -21.41 3.80
C ALA A 98 -32.80 -20.67 3.84
N ARG A 99 -33.65 -21.06 4.79
CA ARG A 99 -34.83 -20.29 5.21
C ARG A 99 -34.61 -19.62 6.54
N ALA A 100 -35.33 -18.54 6.79
CA ALA A 100 -35.33 -17.89 8.09
C ALA A 100 -35.78 -18.83 9.21
N TRP A 101 -36.80 -19.67 8.96
CA TRP A 101 -37.28 -20.63 9.95
C TRP A 101 -36.27 -21.74 10.30
N GLU A 102 -35.36 -22.09 9.38
CA GLU A 102 -34.26 -23.03 9.65
C GLU A 102 -33.19 -22.39 10.55
N ILE A 103 -32.98 -21.07 10.41
CA ILE A 103 -32.05 -20.32 11.23
C ILE A 103 -32.63 -20.08 12.62
N SER A 104 -33.90 -19.66 12.71
CA SER A 104 -34.61 -19.37 13.96
C SER A 104 -34.96 -20.61 14.78
N GLY A 105 -35.09 -21.77 14.14
CA GLY A 105 -35.53 -23.03 14.76
C GLY A 105 -37.05 -23.19 14.85
N ARG A 106 -37.83 -22.43 14.08
CA ARG A 106 -39.29 -22.59 14.03
C ARG A 106 -39.68 -23.89 13.33
N LYS A 107 -40.49 -24.71 14.00
CA LYS A 107 -40.91 -26.04 13.51
C LYS A 107 -41.91 -25.94 12.36
N THR A 108 -41.56 -26.50 11.19
CA THR A 108 -42.44 -26.54 10.01
C THR A 108 -42.47 -27.94 9.35
N GLY A 109 -43.60 -28.66 9.48
CA GLY A 109 -43.80 -29.97 8.83
C GLY A 109 -42.93 -31.12 9.39
N SER A 110 -42.42 -31.99 8.51
CA SER A 110 -41.54 -33.14 8.85
C SER A 110 -40.04 -32.79 8.87
N ARG A 111 -39.73 -31.51 8.65
CA ARG A 111 -38.39 -30.93 8.70
C ARG A 111 -38.27 -30.22 10.07
N PHE A 112 -37.24 -30.61 10.85
CA PHE A 112 -36.63 -29.84 11.96
C PHE A 112 -37.19 -29.93 13.41
N ASP A 113 -36.23 -29.93 14.35
CA ASP A 113 -36.30 -29.67 15.79
C ASP A 113 -34.93 -29.09 16.26
N GLY A 114 -34.73 -27.75 16.23
CA GLY A 114 -33.50 -27.05 16.69
C GLY A 114 -33.12 -25.79 15.89
N SER A 115 -32.45 -24.82 16.53
CA SER A 115 -32.06 -23.50 15.98
C SER A 115 -30.59 -23.45 15.53
N ASN A 116 -30.32 -23.09 14.27
CA ASN A 116 -28.94 -22.98 13.77
C ASN A 116 -28.19 -21.82 14.44
N ILE A 117 -28.82 -20.66 14.59
CA ILE A 117 -28.17 -19.50 15.22
C ILE A 117 -27.87 -19.77 16.71
N SER A 118 -28.75 -20.51 17.41
CA SER A 118 -28.47 -20.94 18.79
C SER A 118 -27.28 -21.90 18.87
N ASN A 119 -27.11 -22.77 17.88
CA ASN A 119 -25.95 -23.66 17.80
C ASN A 119 -24.67 -22.87 17.55
N TRP A 120 -24.66 -21.97 16.57
CA TRP A 120 -23.48 -21.16 16.22
C TRP A 120 -23.02 -20.27 17.36
N LEU A 121 -23.95 -19.76 18.18
CA LEU A 121 -23.65 -18.90 19.32
C LEU A 121 -23.49 -19.67 20.65
N GLY A 122 -23.43 -21.01 20.61
CA GLY A 122 -23.20 -21.84 21.80
C GLY A 122 -24.33 -21.83 22.84
N LEU A 123 -25.53 -21.39 22.45
CA LEU A 123 -26.73 -21.37 23.30
C LEU A 123 -27.50 -22.71 23.25
N SER A 124 -27.18 -23.57 22.29
CA SER A 124 -27.65 -24.94 22.20
C SER A 124 -26.55 -25.86 21.66
N ASP A 125 -26.55 -27.11 22.13
CA ASP A 125 -25.70 -28.20 21.64
C ASP A 125 -26.50 -29.23 20.81
N ALA A 126 -27.76 -28.93 20.49
CA ALA A 126 -28.66 -29.82 19.77
C ALA A 126 -28.87 -29.36 18.32
N LYS A 127 -28.49 -30.21 17.36
CA LYS A 127 -28.86 -30.05 15.95
C LYS A 127 -30.36 -30.17 15.77
N ALA A 128 -30.82 -29.60 14.66
CA ALA A 128 -32.16 -29.70 14.11
C ALA A 128 -32.76 -31.13 13.97
N ASN A 129 -31.96 -32.19 14.12
CA ASN A 129 -32.41 -33.58 14.03
C ASN A 129 -32.29 -34.34 15.37
N GLY A 130 -32.09 -33.62 16.48
CA GLY A 130 -31.89 -34.19 17.81
C GLY A 130 -30.48 -34.78 18.05
N ALA A 131 -29.58 -34.73 17.07
CA ALA A 131 -28.17 -35.10 17.26
C ALA A 131 -27.38 -33.96 17.92
N ALA A 132 -26.22 -34.26 18.50
CA ALA A 132 -25.35 -33.22 19.03
C ALA A 132 -24.76 -32.34 17.90
N TYR A 133 -24.73 -31.02 18.10
CA TYR A 133 -23.99 -30.08 17.27
C TYR A 133 -22.49 -30.29 17.48
N GLN A 134 -21.73 -30.26 16.39
CA GLN A 134 -20.29 -30.56 16.37
C GLN A 134 -19.51 -29.53 15.53
N GLY A 135 -20.19 -28.49 15.04
CA GLY A 135 -19.52 -27.40 14.33
C GLY A 135 -18.93 -26.38 15.31
N PRO A 136 -18.21 -25.38 14.80
CA PRO A 136 -17.65 -24.33 15.63
C PRO A 136 -18.75 -23.49 16.28
N THR A 137 -18.48 -23.02 17.50
CA THR A 137 -19.34 -22.14 18.27
C THR A 137 -18.59 -20.88 18.65
N PHE A 138 -19.19 -19.73 18.44
CA PHE A 138 -18.59 -18.41 18.61
C PHE A 138 -19.03 -17.84 19.96
N THR A 139 -18.17 -17.99 20.96
CA THR A 139 -18.44 -17.62 22.36
C THR A 139 -17.19 -17.00 23.00
N GLY A 140 -17.34 -16.33 24.13
CA GLY A 140 -16.21 -15.66 24.79
C GLY A 140 -15.63 -14.55 23.91
N THR A 141 -14.33 -14.61 23.61
CA THR A 141 -13.62 -13.64 22.77
C THR A 141 -14.03 -13.67 21.30
N ASP A 142 -14.64 -14.77 20.85
CA ASP A 142 -15.03 -14.97 19.46
C ASP A 142 -16.53 -14.65 19.27
N THR A 143 -17.22 -14.22 20.33
CA THR A 143 -18.63 -13.81 20.25
C THR A 143 -18.75 -12.62 19.30
N PRO A 144 -19.64 -12.65 18.29
CA PRO A 144 -19.76 -11.53 17.37
C PRO A 144 -20.27 -10.25 18.05
N ASP A 145 -19.66 -9.13 17.68
CA ASP A 145 -20.05 -7.77 18.06
C ASP A 145 -21.00 -7.18 17.02
N THR A 146 -20.84 -7.57 15.76
CA THR A 146 -21.67 -7.09 14.64
C THR A 146 -22.22 -8.27 13.85
N PHE A 147 -23.50 -8.21 13.50
CA PHE A 147 -24.16 -9.20 12.65
C PHE A 147 -24.65 -8.55 11.36
N PHE A 148 -24.40 -9.19 10.23
CA PHE A 148 -25.07 -8.86 8.96
C PHE A 148 -26.03 -10.00 8.61
N VAL A 149 -27.32 -9.69 8.46
CA VAL A 149 -28.36 -10.69 8.24
C VAL A 149 -29.09 -10.40 6.93
N MET A 150 -29.00 -11.33 5.97
CA MET A 150 -29.77 -11.29 4.73
C MET A 150 -30.41 -12.65 4.47
N ILE A 151 -31.70 -12.77 4.78
CA ILE A 151 -32.46 -14.01 4.69
C ILE A 151 -33.94 -13.70 4.43
N GLY A 152 -34.66 -14.66 3.84
CA GLY A 152 -36.11 -14.56 3.60
C GLY A 152 -36.50 -14.70 2.13
N THR A 153 -35.53 -14.62 1.21
CA THR A 153 -35.75 -14.80 -0.24
C THR A 153 -36.42 -16.14 -0.54
N ASN A 154 -35.90 -17.21 0.08
CA ASN A 154 -36.42 -18.57 -0.10
C ASN A 154 -37.78 -18.77 0.58
N ASP A 155 -38.01 -18.15 1.73
CA ASP A 155 -39.28 -18.18 2.43
C ASP A 155 -40.40 -17.55 1.60
N LEU A 156 -40.10 -16.48 0.85
CA LEU A 156 -41.07 -15.81 -0.02
C LEU A 156 -41.28 -16.50 -1.37
N LEU A 157 -40.20 -17.00 -2.00
CA LEU A 157 -40.23 -17.45 -3.41
C LEU A 157 -40.18 -18.97 -3.61
N SER A 158 -39.67 -19.71 -2.63
CA SER A 158 -39.44 -21.15 -2.76
C SER A 158 -40.40 -21.98 -1.93
N ASP A 159 -41.04 -21.39 -0.92
CA ASP A 159 -41.96 -22.09 -0.03
C ASP A 159 -43.43 -21.98 -0.52
N GLY A 160 -43.86 -23.03 -1.22
CA GLY A 160 -45.23 -23.20 -1.73
C GLY A 160 -45.45 -22.65 -3.14
N ASP A 161 -46.71 -22.43 -3.52
CA ASP A 161 -47.06 -22.05 -4.90
C ASP A 161 -47.09 -20.54 -5.09
N ASN A 162 -46.15 -20.04 -5.90
CA ASN A 162 -46.01 -18.62 -6.25
C ASN A 162 -47.22 -18.03 -6.98
N SER A 163 -48.06 -18.86 -7.62
CA SER A 163 -49.34 -18.41 -8.19
C SER A 163 -50.31 -17.89 -7.12
N THR A 164 -50.08 -18.28 -5.87
CA THR A 164 -50.88 -17.91 -4.70
C THR A 164 -50.13 -17.00 -3.73
N LEU A 165 -48.94 -16.49 -4.09
CA LEU A 165 -48.13 -15.68 -3.17
C LEU A 165 -48.89 -14.44 -2.67
N ASP A 166 -49.59 -13.75 -3.57
CA ASP A 166 -50.42 -12.58 -3.25
C ASP A 166 -51.45 -12.86 -2.15
N SER A 167 -52.12 -14.01 -2.21
CA SER A 167 -53.16 -14.38 -1.23
C SER A 167 -52.62 -14.87 0.11
N ARG A 168 -51.33 -15.24 0.18
CA ARG A 168 -50.66 -15.68 1.42
C ARG A 168 -49.66 -14.68 1.98
N LEU A 169 -49.40 -13.56 1.28
CA LEU A 169 -48.31 -12.63 1.59
C LEU A 169 -48.33 -12.13 3.03
N ASP A 170 -49.52 -11.80 3.56
CA ASP A 170 -49.68 -11.38 4.95
C ASP A 170 -49.24 -12.45 5.95
N SER A 171 -49.58 -13.71 5.68
CA SER A 171 -49.21 -14.84 6.54
C SER A 171 -47.71 -15.12 6.47
N VAL A 172 -47.14 -15.12 5.26
CA VAL A 172 -45.71 -15.37 5.06
C VAL A 172 -44.88 -14.25 5.67
N THR A 173 -45.26 -12.99 5.44
CA THR A 173 -44.62 -11.80 6.04
C THR A 173 -44.63 -11.89 7.56
N ARG A 174 -45.79 -12.19 8.17
CA ARG A 174 -45.90 -12.32 9.63
C ARG A 174 -44.98 -13.42 10.18
N ASP A 175 -44.99 -14.59 9.55
CA ASP A 175 -44.19 -15.73 10.00
C ASP A 175 -42.69 -15.45 9.86
N LEU A 176 -42.28 -14.80 8.76
CA LEU A 176 -40.90 -14.42 8.49
C LEU A 176 -40.39 -13.33 9.46
N LEU A 177 -41.23 -12.34 9.82
CA LEU A 177 -40.89 -11.36 10.85
C LEU A 177 -40.78 -12.02 12.25
N ALA A 178 -41.61 -13.02 12.54
CA ALA A 178 -41.48 -13.79 13.78
C ALA A 178 -40.19 -14.63 13.82
N ASP A 179 -39.71 -15.11 12.67
CA ASP A 179 -38.39 -15.74 12.60
C ASP A 179 -37.26 -14.72 12.80
N MET A 180 -37.38 -13.51 12.25
CA MET A 180 -36.42 -12.43 12.49
C MET A 180 -36.35 -12.09 13.98
N ASP A 181 -37.49 -12.05 14.69
CA ASP A 181 -37.53 -11.87 16.14
C ASP A 181 -36.67 -12.90 16.85
N ALA A 182 -36.90 -14.18 16.60
CA ALA A 182 -36.18 -15.26 17.24
C ALA A 182 -34.68 -15.23 16.93
N ILE A 183 -34.30 -14.88 15.69
CA ILE A 183 -32.89 -14.76 15.28
C ILE A 183 -32.21 -13.63 16.04
N VAL A 184 -32.80 -12.42 16.03
CA VAL A 184 -32.24 -11.24 16.70
C VAL A 184 -32.21 -11.41 18.21
N ASP A 185 -33.27 -11.96 18.81
CA ASP A 185 -33.31 -12.25 20.24
C ASP A 185 -32.21 -13.23 20.64
N THR A 186 -31.90 -14.21 19.78
CA THR A 186 -30.79 -15.14 20.01
C THR A 186 -29.42 -14.45 19.90
N MET A 187 -29.25 -13.53 18.94
CA MET A 187 -28.02 -12.72 18.81
C MET A 187 -27.79 -11.85 20.05
N HIS A 188 -28.83 -11.17 20.53
CA HIS A 188 -28.75 -10.36 21.75
C HIS A 188 -28.61 -11.20 23.03
N ALA A 189 -29.15 -12.42 23.05
CA ALA A 189 -28.93 -13.35 24.16
C ALA A 189 -27.46 -13.78 24.27
N ALA A 190 -26.76 -13.92 23.13
CA ALA A 190 -25.33 -14.20 23.12
C ALA A 190 -24.48 -12.95 23.45
N ASN A 191 -24.83 -11.80 22.87
CA ASN A 191 -24.18 -10.52 23.13
C ASN A 191 -25.21 -9.38 23.20
N GLY A 192 -25.54 -8.93 24.40
CA GLY A 192 -26.55 -7.90 24.63
C GLY A 192 -26.18 -6.50 24.11
N SER A 193 -24.95 -6.29 23.64
CA SER A 193 -24.48 -5.04 23.03
C SER A 193 -24.22 -5.16 21.53
N ALA A 194 -24.55 -6.30 20.92
CA ALA A 194 -24.29 -6.52 19.50
C ALA A 194 -25.06 -5.52 18.61
N ASN A 195 -24.41 -5.11 17.53
CA ASN A 195 -25.02 -4.32 16.47
C ASN A 195 -25.57 -5.25 15.40
N VAL A 196 -26.89 -5.30 15.24
CA VAL A 196 -27.54 -6.21 14.28
C VAL A 196 -27.99 -5.44 13.05
N ILE A 197 -27.32 -5.69 11.93
CA ILE A 197 -27.58 -5.07 10.65
C ILE A 197 -28.36 -6.06 9.79
N VAL A 198 -29.62 -5.73 9.51
CA VAL A 198 -30.50 -6.55 8.67
C VAL A 198 -30.57 -5.91 7.29
N LEU A 199 -30.32 -6.70 6.25
CA LEU A 199 -30.31 -6.25 4.87
C LEU A 199 -31.64 -6.63 4.22
N THR A 200 -32.25 -5.70 3.47
CA THR A 200 -33.44 -6.00 2.67
C THR A 200 -33.17 -7.09 1.64
N ILE A 201 -34.23 -7.80 1.23
CA ILE A 201 -34.12 -8.78 0.16
C ILE A 201 -33.88 -8.02 -1.16
N PRO A 202 -32.90 -8.43 -1.98
CA PRO A 202 -32.66 -7.78 -3.26
C PRO A 202 -33.82 -8.01 -4.23
N CYS A 203 -34.08 -7.03 -5.09
CA CYS A 203 -34.88 -7.21 -6.29
C CYS A 203 -34.22 -8.27 -7.19
N TRP A 204 -34.99 -8.85 -8.10
CA TRP A 204 -34.46 -9.81 -9.06
C TRP A 204 -35.07 -9.59 -10.45
N THR A 205 -34.57 -10.35 -11.42
CA THR A 205 -35.02 -10.29 -12.81
C THR A 205 -35.83 -11.53 -13.18
N GLN A 206 -35.32 -12.41 -14.03
CA GLN A 206 -36.00 -13.64 -14.42
C GLN A 206 -35.38 -14.86 -13.72
N HIS A 207 -36.18 -15.61 -12.97
CA HIS A 207 -35.76 -16.78 -12.21
C HIS A 207 -36.84 -17.88 -12.19
N SER A 208 -36.46 -19.16 -12.06
CA SER A 208 -37.43 -20.28 -12.09
C SER A 208 -38.46 -20.25 -10.96
N ASN A 209 -38.16 -19.56 -9.87
CA ASN A 209 -38.97 -19.55 -8.66
C ASN A 209 -39.95 -18.35 -8.60
N GLY A 210 -40.20 -17.61 -9.68
CA GLY A 210 -41.27 -16.58 -9.70
C GLY A 210 -40.90 -15.30 -10.47
N ASN A 211 -41.77 -14.87 -11.40
CA ASN A 211 -41.52 -13.74 -12.31
C ASN A 211 -42.77 -12.89 -12.62
N SER A 212 -43.84 -13.05 -11.84
CA SER A 212 -45.06 -12.26 -12.00
C SER A 212 -44.90 -10.91 -11.31
N ASP A 213 -45.64 -9.91 -11.76
CA ASP A 213 -45.66 -8.59 -11.13
C ASP A 213 -46.01 -8.68 -9.64
N ALA A 214 -46.94 -9.59 -9.29
CA ALA A 214 -47.30 -9.88 -7.90
C ALA A 214 -46.12 -10.44 -7.08
N THR A 215 -45.29 -11.31 -7.65
CA THR A 215 -44.12 -11.84 -6.93
C THR A 215 -43.04 -10.78 -6.69
N HIS A 216 -42.79 -9.87 -7.64
CA HIS A 216 -41.84 -8.78 -7.42
C HIS A 216 -42.39 -7.75 -6.41
N GLN A 217 -43.67 -7.38 -6.53
CA GLN A 217 -44.35 -6.47 -5.60
C GLN A 217 -44.40 -7.01 -4.16
N ALA A 218 -44.50 -8.34 -4.00
CA ALA A 218 -44.50 -8.99 -2.70
C ALA A 218 -43.19 -8.76 -1.94
N VAL A 219 -42.04 -8.75 -2.63
CA VAL A 219 -40.75 -8.49 -1.97
C VAL A 219 -40.57 -7.03 -1.60
N GLU A 220 -41.03 -6.09 -2.42
CA GLU A 220 -41.09 -4.68 -2.03
C GLU A 220 -41.96 -4.48 -0.76
N THR A 221 -43.11 -5.15 -0.72
CA THR A 221 -44.05 -5.09 0.41
C THR A 221 -43.46 -5.70 1.67
N TYR A 222 -42.76 -6.83 1.55
CA TYR A 222 -42.04 -7.44 2.65
C TYR A 222 -40.90 -6.54 3.14
N ASN A 223 -40.08 -5.98 2.24
CA ASN A 223 -38.99 -5.07 2.60
C ASN A 223 -39.51 -3.83 3.35
N ALA A 224 -40.66 -3.27 2.95
CA ALA A 224 -41.31 -2.18 3.70
C ALA A 224 -41.76 -2.62 5.11
N SER A 225 -42.26 -3.84 5.24
CA SER A 225 -42.64 -4.44 6.53
C SER A 225 -41.41 -4.70 7.41
N LEU A 226 -40.32 -5.18 6.82
CA LEU A 226 -39.04 -5.41 7.50
C LEU A 226 -38.43 -4.11 8.02
N ASN A 227 -38.45 -3.03 7.21
CA ASN A 227 -38.03 -1.70 7.65
C ASN A 227 -38.85 -1.21 8.84
N SER A 228 -40.18 -1.33 8.78
CA SER A 228 -41.07 -0.94 9.87
C SER A 228 -40.83 -1.77 11.14
N TRP A 229 -40.58 -3.07 10.97
CA TRP A 229 -40.23 -3.98 12.06
C TRP A 229 -38.92 -3.56 12.74
N GLY A 230 -37.86 -3.30 11.98
CA GLY A 230 -36.55 -2.95 12.53
C GLY A 230 -36.55 -1.64 13.31
N GLN A 231 -37.32 -0.64 12.86
CA GLN A 231 -37.48 0.63 13.59
C GLN A 231 -38.06 0.45 15.00
N SER A 232 -38.79 -0.65 15.24
CA SER A 232 -39.35 -0.97 16.56
C SER A 232 -38.38 -1.73 17.48
N ARG A 233 -37.17 -2.04 17.01
CA ARG A 233 -36.20 -2.91 17.70
C ARG A 233 -34.96 -2.14 18.11
N GLN A 234 -34.56 -2.30 19.37
CA GLN A 234 -33.32 -1.75 19.88
C GLN A 234 -32.12 -2.56 19.35
N GLY A 235 -31.05 -1.87 18.96
CA GLY A 235 -29.82 -2.51 18.47
C GLY A 235 -29.91 -3.08 17.05
N VAL A 236 -31.01 -2.80 16.34
CA VAL A 236 -31.24 -3.29 14.97
C VAL A 236 -31.27 -2.12 13.98
N THR A 237 -30.50 -2.23 12.90
CA THR A 237 -30.56 -1.32 11.76
C THR A 237 -30.95 -2.10 10.52
N VAL A 238 -32.02 -1.68 9.84
CA VAL A 238 -32.41 -2.26 8.54
C VAL A 238 -31.85 -1.38 7.43
N ILE A 239 -31.09 -1.97 6.52
CA ILE A 239 -30.45 -1.28 5.39
C ILE A 239 -31.05 -1.77 4.08
N ASP A 240 -31.50 -0.83 3.26
CA ASP A 240 -31.94 -1.14 1.90
C ASP A 240 -30.76 -1.25 0.93
N VAL A 241 -30.61 -2.43 0.34
CA VAL A 241 -29.51 -2.74 -0.59
C VAL A 241 -29.85 -2.49 -2.07
N ASN A 242 -31.10 -2.11 -2.37
CA ASN A 242 -31.65 -2.13 -3.73
C ASN A 242 -31.43 -0.87 -4.58
N ARG A 243 -30.98 0.22 -3.96
CA ARG A 243 -30.81 1.50 -4.66
C ARG A 243 -29.78 1.36 -5.78
N GLY A 244 -30.14 1.82 -6.99
CA GLY A 244 -29.31 1.70 -8.19
C GLY A 244 -29.45 0.38 -8.94
N ILE A 245 -30.06 -0.65 -8.33
CA ILE A 245 -30.24 -2.00 -8.89
C ILE A 245 -31.67 -2.17 -9.44
N ILE A 246 -32.65 -1.48 -8.88
CA ILE A 246 -34.04 -1.46 -9.40
C ILE A 246 -34.06 -0.76 -10.77
N ASP A 247 -34.64 -1.41 -11.76
CA ASP A 247 -34.86 -0.85 -13.09
C ASP A 247 -36.03 0.15 -13.05
N VAL A 248 -35.71 1.44 -13.01
CA VAL A 248 -36.72 2.50 -12.91
C VAL A 248 -37.59 2.63 -14.16
N ALA A 249 -37.11 2.12 -15.30
CA ALA A 249 -37.85 2.15 -16.56
C ALA A 249 -38.64 0.86 -16.84
N SER A 250 -38.52 -0.15 -15.99
CA SER A 250 -39.32 -1.35 -16.07
C SER A 250 -40.80 -1.06 -15.80
N SER A 251 -41.68 -1.63 -16.62
CA SER A 251 -43.12 -1.63 -16.35
C SER A 251 -43.52 -2.62 -15.24
N LYS A 252 -42.62 -3.53 -14.86
CA LYS A 252 -42.80 -4.44 -13.74
C LYS A 252 -42.31 -3.80 -12.45
N PRO A 253 -43.11 -3.78 -11.36
CA PRO A 253 -42.72 -3.18 -10.10
C PRO A 253 -41.53 -3.92 -9.50
N PHE A 254 -40.61 -3.20 -8.84
CA PHE A 254 -39.45 -3.75 -8.12
C PHE A 254 -38.63 -4.77 -8.93
N TYR A 255 -38.55 -4.58 -10.25
CA TYR A 255 -37.76 -5.43 -11.15
C TYR A 255 -36.31 -4.98 -11.14
N GLY A 256 -35.37 -5.92 -11.12
CA GLY A 256 -33.93 -5.59 -11.16
C GLY A 256 -33.44 -5.26 -12.57
N VAL A 257 -32.32 -4.54 -12.65
CA VAL A 257 -31.57 -4.33 -13.89
C VAL A 257 -30.89 -5.64 -14.29
N ARG A 258 -31.27 -6.19 -15.44
CA ARG A 258 -30.83 -7.52 -15.90
C ARG A 258 -29.31 -7.72 -15.92
N SER A 259 -28.54 -6.71 -16.32
CA SER A 259 -27.07 -6.80 -16.40
C SER A 259 -26.37 -6.86 -15.06
N MET A 260 -27.07 -6.71 -13.94
CA MET A 260 -26.52 -6.75 -12.57
C MET A 260 -26.68 -8.11 -11.88
N PHE A 261 -27.15 -9.14 -12.62
CA PHE A 261 -27.37 -10.51 -12.11
C PHE A 261 -26.60 -11.53 -12.96
N ASN A 262 -26.27 -12.70 -12.38
CA ASN A 262 -25.35 -13.68 -12.96
C ASN A 262 -25.80 -14.27 -14.31
N ASN A 263 -27.08 -14.62 -14.46
CA ASN A 263 -27.64 -15.04 -15.73
C ASN A 263 -29.09 -14.54 -15.83
N PRO A 264 -29.34 -13.35 -16.38
CA PRO A 264 -30.67 -12.74 -16.37
C PRO A 264 -31.78 -13.49 -17.14
N ALA A 265 -31.49 -14.66 -17.72
CA ALA A 265 -32.46 -15.56 -18.32
C ALA A 265 -32.72 -16.86 -17.52
N ALA A 266 -31.87 -17.19 -16.54
CA ALA A 266 -31.98 -18.43 -15.75
C ALA A 266 -31.68 -18.22 -14.25
N ASP A 267 -30.63 -17.45 -13.94
CA ASP A 267 -30.22 -17.05 -12.60
C ASP A 267 -30.28 -15.52 -12.46
N GLY A 268 -31.50 -15.00 -12.56
CA GLY A 268 -31.79 -13.58 -12.36
C GLY A 268 -31.95 -13.18 -10.90
N LEU A 269 -31.72 -14.11 -9.95
CA LEU A 269 -31.86 -13.92 -8.49
C LEU A 269 -30.55 -13.47 -7.85
N HIS A 270 -29.42 -14.07 -8.23
CA HIS A 270 -28.13 -13.77 -7.63
C HIS A 270 -27.47 -12.56 -8.32
N PRO A 271 -27.12 -11.51 -7.56
CA PRO A 271 -26.31 -10.40 -8.06
C PRO A 271 -24.98 -10.89 -8.64
N ASN A 272 -24.50 -10.21 -9.66
CA ASN A 272 -23.13 -10.35 -10.15
C ASN A 272 -22.24 -9.27 -9.52
N ALA A 273 -20.97 -9.17 -9.95
CA ALA A 273 -20.02 -8.20 -9.40
C ALA A 273 -20.52 -6.74 -9.43
N GLN A 274 -21.31 -6.34 -10.43
CA GLN A 274 -21.89 -4.99 -10.51
C GLN A 274 -23.02 -4.81 -9.48
N GLY A 275 -23.92 -5.78 -9.35
CA GLY A 275 -24.96 -5.75 -8.33
C GLY A 275 -24.37 -5.76 -6.91
N ASP A 276 -23.39 -6.61 -6.66
CA ASP A 276 -22.65 -6.71 -5.40
C ASP A 276 -21.95 -5.39 -5.02
N LEU A 277 -21.36 -4.69 -6.00
CA LEU A 277 -20.73 -3.37 -5.80
C LEU A 277 -21.74 -2.36 -5.26
N LEU A 278 -22.93 -2.28 -5.87
CA LEU A 278 -23.97 -1.34 -5.46
C LEU A 278 -24.56 -1.71 -4.10
N MET A 279 -24.79 -3.00 -3.84
CA MET A 279 -25.26 -3.48 -2.53
C MET A 279 -24.26 -3.08 -1.43
N ALA A 280 -22.96 -3.33 -1.63
CA ALA A 280 -21.94 -2.95 -0.66
C ALA A 280 -21.83 -1.42 -0.46
N GLY A 281 -21.95 -0.65 -1.54
CA GLY A 281 -21.99 0.82 -1.45
C GLY A 281 -23.17 1.33 -0.63
N ASN A 282 -24.36 0.76 -0.82
CA ASN A 282 -25.56 1.08 -0.05
C ASN A 282 -25.38 0.73 1.43
N ILE A 283 -24.76 -0.42 1.73
CA ILE A 283 -24.42 -0.84 3.10
C ILE A 283 -23.48 0.17 3.76
N ALA A 284 -22.36 0.48 3.12
CA ALA A 284 -21.36 1.41 3.66
C ALA A 284 -21.96 2.80 3.94
N LYS A 285 -22.73 3.34 2.98
CA LYS A 285 -23.38 4.65 3.12
C LYS A 285 -24.37 4.68 4.29
N ALA A 286 -25.18 3.63 4.45
CA ALA A 286 -26.14 3.54 5.56
C ALA A 286 -25.47 3.34 6.92
N MET A 287 -24.28 2.73 6.96
CA MET A 287 -23.44 2.62 8.15
C MET A 287 -22.67 3.91 8.48
N GLY A 288 -22.73 4.94 7.62
CA GLY A 288 -22.00 6.19 7.80
C GLY A 288 -20.51 6.11 7.41
N TYR A 289 -20.11 5.06 6.70
CA TYR A 289 -18.76 4.95 6.15
C TYR A 289 -18.63 5.70 4.84
N ALA A 290 -17.42 6.16 4.59
CA ALA A 290 -17.06 6.69 3.29
C ALA A 290 -17.21 5.64 2.18
N GLY A 291 -17.58 6.09 0.97
CA GLY A 291 -17.67 5.18 -0.17
C GLY A 291 -16.31 4.63 -0.62
N ARG A 292 -16.32 3.62 -1.49
CA ARG A 292 -15.13 3.00 -2.12
C ARG A 292 -14.17 4.08 -2.69
N SER A 293 -12.93 4.20 -2.22
CA SER A 293 -11.92 5.10 -2.81
C SER A 293 -11.19 4.47 -4.01
N ALA A 294 -11.26 3.14 -4.12
CA ALA A 294 -10.49 2.35 -5.07
C ALA A 294 -8.97 2.59 -4.96
N GLY A 295 -8.49 2.73 -3.71
CA GLY A 295 -7.09 3.03 -3.41
C GLY A 295 -6.62 4.39 -3.92
N GLN A 296 -7.52 5.31 -4.28
CA GLN A 296 -7.17 6.65 -4.73
C GLN A 296 -7.27 7.66 -3.59
N LEU A 297 -6.44 8.71 -3.64
CA LEU A 297 -6.59 9.85 -2.76
C LEU A 297 -7.94 10.55 -3.02
N ARG A 298 -8.55 11.05 -1.95
CA ARG A 298 -9.76 11.86 -2.06
C ARG A 298 -9.39 13.30 -2.35
N ARG A 299 -10.12 13.93 -3.25
CA ARG A 299 -9.86 15.32 -3.63
C ARG A 299 -11.11 16.05 -4.09
N ASP A 300 -11.30 17.27 -3.63
CA ASP A 300 -12.43 18.10 -4.02
C ASP A 300 -12.35 18.52 -5.48
N ALA A 301 -13.49 18.68 -6.14
CA ALA A 301 -13.54 19.15 -7.51
C ALA A 301 -12.88 20.54 -7.67
N GLY A 302 -13.02 21.42 -6.67
CA GLY A 302 -12.40 22.75 -6.67
C GLY A 302 -10.87 22.76 -6.52
N GLU A 303 -10.25 21.61 -6.24
CA GLU A 303 -8.81 21.45 -6.09
C GLU A 303 -8.14 20.87 -7.35
N MET A 304 -8.90 20.51 -8.39
CA MET A 304 -8.31 19.97 -9.62
C MET A 304 -7.61 21.06 -10.44
N ALA A 305 -6.69 20.68 -11.32
CA ALA A 305 -5.92 21.64 -12.13
C ALA A 305 -6.79 22.55 -13.01
N VAL A 306 -7.92 22.05 -13.50
CA VAL A 306 -8.87 22.78 -14.33
C VAL A 306 -10.23 22.71 -13.68
N ASN A 307 -10.79 23.85 -13.26
CA ASN A 307 -12.10 23.90 -12.61
C ASN A 307 -12.99 24.97 -13.22
N PHE A 308 -14.20 24.57 -13.58
CA PHE A 308 -15.28 25.43 -14.05
C PHE A 308 -16.53 25.14 -13.22
N HIS A 309 -16.71 25.91 -12.14
CA HIS A 309 -17.86 25.81 -11.24
C HIS A 309 -18.88 26.92 -11.52
N GLN A 310 -20.18 26.58 -11.49
CA GLN A 310 -21.27 27.54 -11.66
C GLN A 310 -22.08 27.67 -10.37
N GLY A 311 -21.85 28.75 -9.63
CA GLY A 311 -22.65 29.09 -8.44
C GLY A 311 -21.86 29.78 -7.31
N ALA A 312 -22.45 30.84 -6.75
CA ALA A 312 -22.12 31.64 -5.56
C ALA A 312 -20.67 32.21 -5.35
N GLY A 313 -19.63 31.65 -5.96
CA GLY A 313 -18.28 32.22 -5.96
C GLY A 313 -18.10 33.21 -7.11
N ALA A 314 -17.50 34.38 -6.84
CA ALA A 314 -17.12 35.31 -7.90
C ALA A 314 -15.85 34.81 -8.62
N PRO A 315 -15.79 34.88 -9.96
CA PRO A 315 -16.81 35.41 -10.87
C PRO A 315 -17.87 34.35 -11.25
N ALA A 316 -19.14 34.77 -11.31
CA ALA A 316 -20.21 33.95 -11.89
C ALA A 316 -20.09 33.96 -13.42
N TRP A 317 -19.90 32.78 -14.01
CA TRP A 317 -19.70 32.60 -15.44
C TRP A 317 -21.05 32.50 -16.17
N THR A 318 -21.40 33.53 -16.96
CA THR A 318 -22.75 33.71 -17.53
C THR A 318 -22.81 33.55 -19.05
N GLY A 319 -21.70 33.20 -19.71
CA GLY A 319 -21.66 33.08 -21.16
C GLY A 319 -20.70 32.01 -21.67
N VAL A 320 -20.94 31.58 -22.91
CA VAL A 320 -20.13 30.60 -23.66
C VAL A 320 -18.64 30.98 -23.68
N GLN A 321 -18.33 32.28 -23.75
CA GLN A 321 -16.94 32.75 -23.75
C GLN A 321 -16.19 32.32 -22.48
N ASN A 322 -16.86 32.20 -21.33
CA ASN A 322 -16.22 31.78 -20.09
C ASN A 322 -15.74 30.33 -20.11
N LEU A 323 -16.45 29.44 -20.83
CA LEU A 323 -15.97 28.08 -21.08
C LEU A 323 -14.73 28.10 -21.99
N ALA A 324 -14.75 28.93 -23.03
CA ALA A 324 -13.62 29.10 -23.93
C ALA A 324 -12.38 29.64 -23.20
N ASP A 325 -12.55 30.64 -22.33
CA ASP A 325 -11.49 31.19 -21.48
C ASP A 325 -10.93 30.15 -20.50
N ALA A 326 -11.79 29.25 -20.02
CA ALA A 326 -11.34 28.12 -19.22
C ALA A 326 -10.56 27.09 -20.05
N GLY A 327 -10.69 27.06 -21.38
CA GLY A 327 -9.98 26.17 -22.31
C GLY A 327 -10.86 25.12 -23.00
N PHE A 328 -12.19 25.23 -22.92
CA PHE A 328 -13.12 24.31 -23.58
C PHE A 328 -13.52 24.81 -24.98
N SER A 329 -13.59 23.89 -25.94
CA SER A 329 -14.21 24.09 -27.25
C SER A 329 -15.65 23.61 -27.20
N VAL A 330 -16.59 24.41 -27.71
CA VAL A 330 -18.02 24.11 -27.59
C VAL A 330 -18.77 24.30 -28.90
N SER A 331 -19.85 23.56 -29.09
CA SER A 331 -20.74 23.68 -30.24
C SER A 331 -22.18 23.40 -29.83
N ASN A 332 -23.11 24.22 -30.32
CA ASN A 332 -24.55 24.08 -30.13
C ASN A 332 -25.00 24.05 -28.65
N ILE A 333 -24.38 24.86 -27.78
CA ILE A 333 -24.74 24.94 -26.35
C ILE A 333 -25.26 26.32 -25.95
N GLY A 334 -26.05 26.36 -24.89
CA GLY A 334 -26.37 27.59 -24.14
C GLY A 334 -25.67 27.59 -22.78
N VAL A 335 -25.32 28.77 -22.26
CA VAL A 335 -24.75 28.91 -20.90
C VAL A 335 -25.54 30.00 -20.18
N ASN A 336 -26.04 29.68 -19.00
CA ASN A 336 -26.77 30.61 -18.14
C ASN A 336 -26.44 30.35 -16.66
N ALA A 337 -27.15 31.03 -15.75
CA ALA A 337 -26.95 30.87 -14.31
C ALA A 337 -27.35 29.49 -13.76
N GLU A 338 -28.16 28.73 -14.50
CA GLU A 338 -28.62 27.40 -14.10
C GLU A 338 -27.66 26.29 -14.54
N GLY A 339 -26.86 26.51 -15.58
CA GLY A 339 -25.92 25.50 -16.09
C GLY A 339 -25.46 25.74 -17.53
N ILE A 340 -24.81 24.73 -18.09
CA ILE A 340 -24.58 24.58 -19.53
C ILE A 340 -25.71 23.71 -20.10
N SER A 341 -26.48 24.25 -21.03
CA SER A 341 -27.59 23.57 -21.70
C SER A 341 -27.13 22.94 -23.01
N LEU A 342 -27.26 21.62 -23.13
CA LEU A 342 -26.86 20.84 -24.31
C LEU A 342 -28.05 20.38 -25.17
N GLY A 343 -29.31 20.58 -24.79
CA GLY A 343 -30.48 20.09 -25.54
C GLY A 343 -30.94 20.97 -26.71
N GLN A 344 -30.03 21.68 -27.37
CA GLN A 344 -30.32 22.52 -28.54
C GLN A 344 -30.62 21.65 -29.78
N ALA A 345 -31.18 22.25 -30.84
CA ALA A 345 -31.48 21.50 -32.07
C ALA A 345 -30.19 21.06 -32.79
N GLY A 346 -29.98 19.75 -32.96
CA GLY A 346 -28.75 19.16 -33.52
C GLY A 346 -27.77 18.70 -32.43
N THR A 347 -26.65 18.07 -32.80
CA THR A 347 -25.70 17.53 -31.83
C THR A 347 -24.94 18.62 -31.08
N SER A 348 -25.01 18.58 -29.76
CA SER A 348 -24.27 19.48 -28.86
C SER A 348 -22.98 18.84 -28.41
N SER A 349 -21.91 19.64 -28.28
CA SER A 349 -20.63 19.13 -27.81
C SER A 349 -19.81 20.13 -27.03
N ILE A 350 -19.03 19.60 -26.09
CA ILE A 350 -18.01 20.30 -25.30
C ILE A 350 -16.77 19.43 -25.33
N SER A 351 -15.60 20.00 -25.57
CA SER A 351 -14.34 19.24 -25.56
C SER A 351 -13.20 20.06 -24.99
N ARG A 352 -12.24 19.36 -24.39
CA ARG A 352 -10.99 19.95 -23.92
C ARG A 352 -9.88 18.94 -24.12
N THR A 353 -8.76 19.41 -24.65
CA THR A 353 -7.54 18.61 -24.80
C THR A 353 -6.61 18.81 -23.61
N TRP A 354 -5.85 17.79 -23.24
CA TRP A 354 -4.78 17.95 -22.26
C TRP A 354 -3.79 19.02 -22.70
N THR A 355 -3.28 19.80 -21.76
CA THR A 355 -2.19 20.73 -22.05
C THR A 355 -0.98 19.96 -22.57
N GLU A 356 -0.32 20.46 -23.60
CA GLU A 356 0.89 19.85 -24.15
C GLU A 356 1.94 19.63 -23.04
N GLY A 357 2.51 18.43 -22.97
CA GLY A 357 3.48 18.06 -21.93
C GLY A 357 2.89 17.55 -20.61
N THR A 358 1.56 17.44 -20.47
CA THR A 358 0.92 16.86 -19.26
C THR A 358 1.31 15.38 -19.09
N ALA A 359 1.85 15.03 -17.93
CA ALA A 359 2.32 13.67 -17.62
C ALA A 359 1.18 12.77 -17.10
N LEU A 360 0.48 12.11 -18.02
CA LEU A 360 -0.72 11.27 -17.73
C LEU A 360 -0.40 9.87 -17.16
N LYS A 361 0.83 9.64 -16.72
CA LYS A 361 1.34 8.31 -16.32
C LYS A 361 0.74 7.80 -15.00
N ASN A 362 0.19 8.69 -14.17
CA ASN A 362 -0.40 8.37 -12.87
C ASN A 362 -1.94 8.28 -12.93
N GLY A 363 -2.51 8.25 -14.13
CA GLY A 363 -3.94 8.36 -14.32
C GLY A 363 -4.40 9.80 -14.52
N PHE A 364 -5.72 9.96 -14.61
CA PHE A 364 -6.37 11.24 -14.88
C PHE A 364 -7.85 11.20 -14.47
N THR A 365 -8.40 12.35 -14.13
CA THR A 365 -9.75 12.49 -13.54
C THR A 365 -10.55 13.56 -14.27
N PHE A 366 -11.86 13.33 -14.42
CA PHE A 366 -12.86 14.30 -14.86
C PHE A 366 -14.11 14.19 -13.97
N ASP A 367 -14.64 15.32 -13.53
CA ASP A 367 -15.80 15.40 -12.63
C ASP A 367 -16.79 16.45 -13.13
N PHE A 368 -18.09 16.14 -13.02
CA PHE A 368 -19.18 16.99 -13.51
C PHE A 368 -20.50 16.67 -12.81
N ASN A 369 -21.45 17.60 -12.84
CA ASN A 369 -22.83 17.38 -12.44
C ASN A 369 -23.75 17.38 -13.66
N LEU A 370 -24.70 16.44 -13.74
CA LEU A 370 -25.64 16.34 -14.86
C LEU A 370 -27.08 16.15 -14.38
N VAL A 371 -27.98 16.96 -14.92
CA VAL A 371 -29.42 16.77 -14.89
C VAL A 371 -29.91 16.50 -16.31
N LEU A 372 -30.62 15.39 -16.52
CA LEU A 372 -31.03 14.94 -17.85
C LEU A 372 -32.49 14.47 -17.85
N GLY A 373 -33.29 15.07 -18.75
CA GLY A 373 -34.68 14.70 -18.99
C GLY A 373 -35.73 15.39 -18.12
N ASP A 374 -36.96 14.88 -18.20
CA ASP A 374 -38.11 15.26 -17.37
C ASP A 374 -38.67 14.09 -16.53
N GLY A 375 -37.90 12.99 -16.46
CA GLY A 375 -38.18 11.83 -15.63
C GLY A 375 -39.33 10.98 -16.18
N ALA A 376 -40.07 10.32 -15.30
CA ALA A 376 -41.17 9.44 -15.72
C ALA A 376 -42.39 10.18 -16.29
N ALA A 377 -42.40 11.52 -16.32
CA ALA A 377 -43.57 12.34 -16.67
C ALA A 377 -44.11 12.04 -18.08
N ASN A 378 -43.22 11.75 -19.03
CA ASN A 378 -43.55 11.39 -20.42
C ASN A 378 -43.06 9.98 -20.80
N GLY A 379 -42.72 9.15 -19.80
CA GLY A 379 -41.99 7.90 -19.98
C GLY A 379 -40.50 8.14 -20.18
N TRP A 380 -39.67 7.17 -19.77
CA TRP A 380 -38.22 7.31 -19.80
C TRP A 380 -37.67 7.35 -21.23
N ASN A 381 -36.96 8.42 -21.58
CA ASN A 381 -36.22 8.49 -22.83
C ASN A 381 -34.91 7.71 -22.71
N LEU A 382 -34.90 6.52 -23.30
CA LEU A 382 -33.74 5.64 -23.32
C LEU A 382 -32.89 5.74 -24.59
N SER A 383 -33.39 6.47 -25.60
CA SER A 383 -32.79 6.54 -26.94
C SER A 383 -31.76 7.65 -27.06
N ASP A 384 -32.05 8.81 -26.48
CA ASP A 384 -31.14 9.96 -26.48
C ASP A 384 -29.99 9.71 -25.48
N GLN A 385 -28.77 10.07 -25.88
CA GLN A 385 -27.56 9.67 -25.17
C GLN A 385 -26.65 10.87 -24.90
N PHE A 386 -26.43 11.14 -23.63
CA PHE A 386 -25.36 12.00 -23.16
C PHE A 386 -24.08 11.17 -22.98
N SER A 387 -23.02 11.49 -23.71
CA SER A 387 -21.80 10.70 -23.76
C SER A 387 -20.61 11.52 -23.28
N VAL A 388 -19.80 10.95 -22.38
CA VAL A 388 -18.53 11.53 -21.90
C VAL A 388 -17.40 10.58 -22.24
N SER A 389 -16.53 10.98 -23.16
CA SER A 389 -15.32 10.24 -23.52
C SER A 389 -14.09 10.91 -22.91
N LEU A 390 -13.31 10.18 -22.12
CA LEU A 390 -12.09 10.67 -21.46
C LEU A 390 -10.91 9.79 -21.87
N GLY A 391 -9.79 10.36 -22.33
CA GLY A 391 -8.65 9.58 -22.83
C GLY A 391 -7.36 10.37 -22.94
N ASN A 392 -6.27 9.72 -23.35
CA ASN A 392 -4.92 10.30 -23.43
C ASN A 392 -4.32 10.31 -24.85
N GLY A 393 -5.17 10.14 -25.87
CA GLY A 393 -4.75 10.05 -27.27
C GLY A 393 -4.23 8.67 -27.69
N SER A 394 -3.97 7.75 -26.76
CA SER A 394 -3.63 6.35 -27.06
C SER A 394 -4.81 5.41 -26.78
N PHE A 395 -5.57 5.69 -25.73
CA PHE A 395 -6.82 5.02 -25.41
C PHE A 395 -7.80 6.00 -24.77
N TYR A 396 -9.06 5.60 -24.71
CA TYR A 396 -10.12 6.34 -24.04
C TYR A 396 -11.20 5.40 -23.50
N GLY A 397 -12.09 5.90 -22.66
CA GLY A 397 -13.31 5.23 -22.24
C GLY A 397 -14.50 6.16 -22.36
N THR A 398 -15.70 5.60 -22.52
CA THR A 398 -16.92 6.39 -22.76
C THR A 398 -18.03 5.98 -21.79
N LEU A 399 -18.47 6.96 -21.01
CA LEU A 399 -19.64 6.88 -20.15
C LEU A 399 -20.86 7.38 -20.93
N ASN A 400 -21.90 6.55 -21.06
CA ASN A 400 -23.15 6.89 -21.72
C ASN A 400 -24.26 7.03 -20.68
N ILE A 401 -25.06 8.09 -20.78
CA ILE A 401 -26.10 8.43 -19.81
C ILE A 401 -27.38 8.77 -20.56
N ASN A 402 -28.49 8.17 -20.15
CA ASN A 402 -29.84 8.57 -20.56
C ASN A 402 -30.69 8.84 -19.31
N GLU A 403 -31.98 9.10 -19.47
CA GLU A 403 -32.81 9.55 -18.34
C GLU A 403 -32.94 8.53 -17.19
N ALA A 404 -32.74 7.25 -17.47
CA ALA A 404 -32.89 6.17 -16.50
C ALA A 404 -31.56 5.51 -16.08
N TYR A 405 -30.51 5.59 -16.90
CA TYR A 405 -29.32 4.75 -16.76
C TYR A 405 -28.00 5.50 -16.96
N ILE A 406 -27.03 5.16 -16.11
CA ILE A 406 -25.61 5.41 -16.34
C ILE A 406 -24.96 4.11 -16.85
N LYS A 407 -24.22 4.18 -17.95
CA LYS A 407 -23.73 3.00 -18.70
C LYS A 407 -22.26 3.11 -19.11
N TRP A 408 -21.58 1.97 -19.13
CA TRP A 408 -20.28 1.80 -19.79
C TRP A 408 -20.46 0.96 -21.06
N GLY A 409 -20.32 1.59 -22.22
CA GLY A 409 -20.83 0.99 -23.46
C GLY A 409 -22.34 0.74 -23.33
N ASP A 410 -22.76 -0.52 -23.52
CA ASP A 410 -24.16 -0.97 -23.36
C ASP A 410 -24.46 -1.53 -21.96
N THR A 411 -23.46 -1.65 -21.10
CA THR A 411 -23.64 -2.22 -19.75
C THR A 411 -24.12 -1.16 -18.79
N ILE A 412 -25.27 -1.38 -18.15
CA ILE A 412 -25.82 -0.47 -17.13
C ILE A 412 -25.01 -0.63 -15.83
N LEU A 413 -24.47 0.50 -15.35
CA LEU A 413 -23.73 0.61 -14.10
C LEU A 413 -24.64 1.01 -12.93
N TYR A 414 -25.64 1.85 -13.18
CA TYR A 414 -26.57 2.35 -12.17
C TYR A 414 -27.89 2.78 -12.81
N SER A 415 -29.00 2.50 -12.13
CA SER A 415 -30.37 2.89 -12.53
C SER A 415 -30.95 3.94 -11.58
N LEU A 416 -31.33 5.10 -12.12
CA LEU A 416 -31.86 6.25 -11.39
C LEU A 416 -32.62 7.22 -12.28
N ASP A 417 -33.44 8.07 -11.65
CA ASP A 417 -34.00 9.26 -12.29
C ASP A 417 -32.92 10.35 -12.47
N MET A 418 -32.39 10.51 -13.68
CA MET A 418 -31.40 11.55 -13.97
C MET A 418 -31.97 12.97 -14.03
N SER A 419 -33.29 13.13 -14.10
CA SER A 419 -33.94 14.45 -14.13
C SER A 419 -33.93 15.15 -12.76
N ALA A 420 -33.73 14.35 -11.70
CA ALA A 420 -33.63 14.81 -10.32
C ALA A 420 -32.24 14.58 -9.71
N ASN A 421 -31.22 14.29 -10.52
CA ASN A 421 -29.88 14.03 -10.01
C ASN A 421 -29.27 15.30 -9.38
N THR A 422 -28.77 15.16 -8.16
CA THR A 422 -28.05 16.22 -7.44
C THR A 422 -26.59 15.89 -7.18
N GLU A 423 -26.16 14.67 -7.51
CA GLU A 423 -24.83 14.14 -7.17
C GLU A 423 -23.88 14.34 -8.36
N ASN A 424 -22.60 14.59 -8.07
CA ASN A 424 -21.58 14.67 -9.10
C ASN A 424 -21.22 13.28 -9.64
N LEU A 425 -20.87 13.23 -10.92
CA LEU A 425 -20.29 12.10 -11.59
C LEU A 425 -18.79 12.34 -11.75
N ARG A 426 -17.99 11.40 -11.23
CA ARG A 426 -16.54 11.39 -11.41
C ARG A 426 -16.13 10.20 -12.24
N MET A 427 -15.32 10.43 -13.25
CA MET A 427 -14.69 9.43 -14.09
C MET A 427 -13.18 9.56 -13.96
N ALA A 428 -12.50 8.51 -13.52
CA ALA A 428 -11.03 8.49 -13.42
C ALA A 428 -10.45 7.26 -14.11
N TYR A 429 -9.27 7.40 -14.72
CA TYR A 429 -8.50 6.27 -15.24
C TYR A 429 -7.42 5.87 -14.24
N VAL A 430 -7.60 4.73 -13.58
CA VAL A 430 -6.65 4.20 -12.59
C VAL A 430 -5.69 3.23 -13.28
N THR A 431 -4.40 3.42 -13.07
CA THR A 431 -3.36 2.56 -13.66
C THR A 431 -3.35 1.14 -13.08
N GLY A 432 -3.80 1.00 -11.83
CA GLY A 432 -3.90 -0.26 -11.11
C GLY A 432 -2.63 -0.62 -10.36
N ASN A 433 -2.75 -1.58 -9.44
CA ASN A 433 -1.67 -2.25 -8.75
C ASN A 433 -2.09 -3.68 -8.38
N GLU A 434 -1.76 -4.65 -9.24
CA GLU A 434 -2.17 -6.05 -9.03
C GLU A 434 -1.58 -6.67 -7.76
N GLN A 435 -0.42 -6.19 -7.28
CA GLN A 435 0.18 -6.66 -6.03
C GLN A 435 -0.66 -6.29 -4.80
N GLU A 436 -1.39 -5.18 -4.88
CA GLU A 436 -2.32 -4.71 -3.83
C GLU A 436 -3.76 -5.12 -4.12
N GLY A 437 -4.01 -5.91 -5.16
CA GLY A 437 -5.36 -6.31 -5.59
C GLY A 437 -6.16 -5.20 -6.29
N LEU A 438 -5.55 -4.06 -6.63
CA LEU A 438 -6.18 -2.97 -7.36
C LEU A 438 -6.05 -3.19 -8.87
N LYS A 439 -7.17 -3.26 -9.60
CA LYS A 439 -7.15 -3.45 -11.06
C LYS A 439 -7.01 -2.11 -11.80
N GLY A 440 -6.31 -2.12 -12.94
CA GLY A 440 -6.25 -0.97 -13.83
C GLY A 440 -7.53 -0.85 -14.67
N GLY A 441 -7.95 0.37 -15.00
CA GLY A 441 -9.14 0.64 -15.79
C GLY A 441 -9.84 1.95 -15.40
N TYR A 442 -11.02 2.18 -15.95
CA TYR A 442 -11.84 3.33 -15.56
C TYR A 442 -12.68 3.05 -14.32
N TYR A 443 -12.76 4.04 -13.44
CA TYR A 443 -13.58 4.03 -12.24
C TYR A 443 -14.57 5.19 -12.31
N VAL A 444 -15.82 4.91 -11.93
CA VAL A 444 -16.92 5.87 -12.01
C VAL A 444 -17.63 5.97 -10.66
N TRP A 445 -17.75 7.19 -10.14
CA TRP A 445 -18.49 7.49 -8.92
C TRP A 445 -19.70 8.35 -9.21
N LEU A 446 -20.77 8.14 -8.44
CA LEU A 446 -21.93 9.02 -8.31
C LEU A 446 -22.00 9.51 -6.86
N GLY A 447 -21.75 10.80 -6.65
CA GLY A 447 -21.41 11.33 -5.33
C GLY A 447 -20.12 10.68 -4.84
N ASP A 448 -20.14 10.12 -3.64
CA ASP A 448 -19.03 9.33 -3.08
C ASP A 448 -19.16 7.81 -3.30
N MET A 449 -20.25 7.35 -3.93
CA MET A 449 -20.48 5.93 -4.20
C MET A 449 -19.81 5.51 -5.50
N LEU A 450 -18.94 4.50 -5.44
CA LEU A 450 -18.37 3.87 -6.63
C LEU A 450 -19.45 3.02 -7.31
N ILE A 451 -19.79 3.37 -8.55
CA ILE A 451 -20.79 2.70 -9.37
C ILE A 451 -20.19 1.95 -10.56
N GLY A 452 -18.90 2.13 -10.85
CA GLY A 452 -18.21 1.39 -11.90
C GLY A 452 -16.76 1.14 -11.53
N GLU A 453 -16.31 -0.10 -11.61
CA GLU A 453 -14.98 -0.54 -11.17
C GLU A 453 -14.20 -1.20 -12.31
N ALA A 454 -12.95 -0.76 -12.52
CA ALA A 454 -12.00 -1.36 -13.47
C ALA A 454 -12.59 -1.58 -14.87
N LEU A 455 -13.32 -0.57 -15.37
CA LEU A 455 -14.01 -0.63 -16.65
C LEU A 455 -12.99 -0.57 -17.80
N SER A 456 -13.31 -1.26 -18.89
CA SER A 456 -12.41 -1.51 -20.01
C SER A 456 -12.07 -0.25 -20.81
N VAL A 457 -10.86 -0.21 -21.37
CA VAL A 457 -10.42 0.87 -22.27
C VAL A 457 -10.71 0.53 -23.74
N THR A 458 -10.97 1.56 -24.55
CA THR A 458 -10.99 1.50 -26.01
C THR A 458 -9.64 1.99 -26.54
N SER A 459 -8.92 1.15 -27.28
CA SER A 459 -7.63 1.52 -27.88
C SER A 459 -7.80 2.38 -29.14
N GLY A 460 -6.94 3.37 -29.33
CA GLY A 460 -6.91 4.25 -30.51
C GLY A 460 -6.96 5.75 -30.18
N SER A 461 -6.62 6.58 -31.17
CA SER A 461 -6.47 8.04 -31.03
C SER A 461 -7.78 8.83 -31.04
N GLY A 462 -8.85 8.26 -30.49
CA GLY A 462 -10.21 8.83 -30.56
C GLY A 462 -10.42 10.04 -29.65
N CYS A 463 -9.74 10.10 -28.49
CA CYS A 463 -9.87 11.19 -27.53
C CYS A 463 -8.55 11.44 -26.78
N ASN A 464 -8.10 12.70 -26.76
CA ASN A 464 -6.96 13.18 -25.98
C ASN A 464 -7.42 14.32 -25.08
N GLY A 465 -7.93 14.00 -23.89
CA GLY A 465 -8.63 14.91 -23.00
C GLY A 465 -10.05 14.41 -22.74
N VAL A 466 -11.03 15.32 -22.75
CA VAL A 466 -12.45 15.02 -22.57
C VAL A 466 -13.27 15.50 -23.77
N ILE A 467 -14.24 14.69 -24.18
CA ILE A 467 -15.26 15.02 -25.19
C ILE A 467 -16.64 14.65 -24.61
N ILE A 468 -17.51 15.64 -24.52
CA ILE A 468 -18.90 15.50 -24.10
C ILE A 468 -19.79 15.72 -25.31
N GLN A 469 -20.77 14.85 -25.52
CA GLN A 469 -21.74 14.94 -26.62
C GLN A 469 -23.15 14.64 -26.12
N TYR A 470 -24.13 15.32 -26.69
CA TYR A 470 -25.55 15.00 -26.53
C TYR A 470 -26.23 15.08 -27.89
N ASP A 471 -26.91 14.00 -28.28
CA ASP A 471 -27.61 13.86 -29.56
C ASP A 471 -29.12 14.06 -29.46
N GLY A 472 -29.66 14.12 -28.25
CA GLY A 472 -31.06 14.35 -27.96
C GLY A 472 -31.47 15.83 -27.99
N SER A 473 -32.75 16.05 -27.70
CA SER A 473 -33.32 17.38 -27.52
C SER A 473 -33.95 17.51 -26.13
N GLY A 474 -34.12 18.73 -25.61
CA GLY A 474 -34.81 18.95 -24.33
C GLY A 474 -33.89 19.27 -23.14
N ASN A 475 -34.21 18.76 -21.95
CA ASN A 475 -33.53 19.16 -20.72
C ASN A 475 -32.22 18.36 -20.54
N ALA A 476 -31.08 19.00 -20.79
CA ALA A 476 -29.76 18.44 -20.52
C ALA A 476 -28.86 19.55 -19.97
N ILE A 477 -28.70 19.59 -18.65
CA ILE A 477 -28.03 20.67 -17.92
C ILE A 477 -26.79 20.11 -17.22
N LEU A 478 -25.63 20.62 -17.62
CA LEU A 478 -24.31 20.23 -17.13
C LEU A 478 -23.72 21.34 -16.25
N LYS A 479 -23.09 20.99 -15.13
CA LYS A 479 -22.44 21.92 -14.19
C LYS A 479 -21.13 21.36 -13.64
N ASP A 480 -20.36 22.21 -12.96
CA ASP A 480 -19.21 21.85 -12.12
C ASP A 480 -18.14 20.98 -12.80
N LEU A 481 -17.74 21.40 -14.00
CA LEU A 481 -16.73 20.68 -14.78
C LEU A 481 -15.35 20.86 -14.17
N SER A 482 -14.71 19.78 -13.77
CA SER A 482 -13.32 19.79 -13.32
C SER A 482 -12.51 18.63 -13.90
N MET A 483 -11.21 18.85 -14.07
CA MET A 483 -10.32 17.91 -14.76
C MET A 483 -8.88 17.99 -14.24
N ASP A 484 -8.23 16.84 -14.17
CA ASP A 484 -6.81 16.75 -13.79
C ASP A 484 -6.08 15.62 -14.53
N GLY A 485 -4.86 15.91 -14.96
CA GLY A 485 -3.96 14.98 -15.64
C GLY A 485 -2.75 14.55 -14.81
N THR A 486 -2.67 14.95 -13.54
CA THR A 486 -1.56 14.64 -12.64
C THR A 486 -1.76 13.33 -11.87
N GLY A 487 -3.00 12.83 -11.81
CA GLY A 487 -3.34 11.60 -11.11
C GLY A 487 -4.82 11.27 -11.17
N SER A 488 -5.16 10.15 -10.53
CA SER A 488 -6.52 9.67 -10.35
C SER A 488 -6.98 9.88 -8.93
N TYR A 489 -8.18 10.45 -8.76
CA TYR A 489 -8.67 10.87 -7.46
C TYR A 489 -10.09 10.37 -7.22
N ALA A 490 -10.34 9.83 -6.03
CA ALA A 490 -11.68 9.55 -5.55
C ALA A 490 -12.40 10.85 -5.15
N PRO A 491 -13.73 10.89 -5.17
CA PRO A 491 -14.50 12.00 -4.63
C PRO A 491 -14.24 12.23 -3.13
N PRO A 492 -14.41 13.47 -2.65
CA PRO A 492 -14.50 13.75 -1.22
C PRO A 492 -15.65 12.97 -0.58
N THR A 493 -15.63 12.84 0.73
CA THR A 493 -16.69 12.16 1.49
C THR A 493 -16.82 12.80 2.87
N SER A 494 -18.03 12.76 3.43
CA SER A 494 -18.30 13.08 4.82
C SER A 494 -18.41 11.84 5.71
N GLY A 495 -18.27 10.64 5.12
CA GLY A 495 -18.31 9.38 5.85
C GLY A 495 -17.04 9.14 6.65
N LEU A 496 -17.11 8.21 7.59
CA LEU A 496 -15.98 7.86 8.44
C LEU A 496 -14.85 7.20 7.66
N VAL A 497 -13.64 7.65 7.94
CA VAL A 497 -12.36 7.16 7.44
C VAL A 497 -11.38 7.15 8.61
N ASN A 498 -10.56 6.11 8.71
CA ASN A 498 -9.35 6.12 9.51
C ASN A 498 -8.16 6.38 8.57
N GLU A 499 -7.76 7.65 8.44
CA GLU A 499 -6.74 8.07 7.47
C GLU A 499 -5.37 7.42 7.72
N GLY A 500 -5.07 7.02 8.96
CA GLY A 500 -3.82 6.34 9.30
C GLY A 500 -3.74 4.90 8.80
N ASP A 501 -4.89 4.25 8.62
CA ASP A 501 -5.01 2.83 8.25
C ASP A 501 -5.74 2.63 6.92
N SER A 502 -6.11 3.71 6.22
CA SER A 502 -6.81 3.66 4.94
C SER A 502 -5.89 3.18 3.83
N PHE A 503 -6.39 2.27 2.99
CA PHE A 503 -5.64 1.83 1.84
C PHE A 503 -5.61 2.93 0.77
N ILE A 504 -4.40 3.42 0.49
CA ILE A 504 -4.08 4.23 -0.68
C ILE A 504 -3.04 3.44 -1.49
N SER A 505 -3.36 3.18 -2.75
CA SER A 505 -2.50 2.40 -3.62
C SER A 505 -1.25 3.18 -4.00
N ALA A 506 -0.12 2.49 -4.11
CA ALA A 506 1.11 3.07 -4.66
C ALA A 506 0.97 3.60 -6.11
N GLY A 507 -0.10 3.20 -6.81
CA GLY A 507 -0.46 3.72 -8.14
C GLY A 507 -1.23 5.05 -8.14
N ALA A 508 -1.75 5.51 -7.00
CA ALA A 508 -2.46 6.78 -6.87
C ALA A 508 -1.53 7.99 -6.87
N ASP A 509 -0.25 7.79 -6.53
CA ASP A 509 0.83 8.77 -6.61
C ASP A 509 2.16 8.05 -6.79
N SER A 510 2.55 7.73 -8.03
CA SER A 510 3.94 7.33 -8.31
C SER A 510 4.84 8.57 -8.36
N GLY A 511 4.99 9.12 -7.15
CA GLY A 511 5.83 10.23 -6.75
C GLY A 511 6.34 10.06 -5.31
N GLY A 512 6.47 8.83 -4.81
CA GLY A 512 7.31 8.49 -3.66
C GLY A 512 6.59 7.93 -2.44
N SER A 513 6.89 6.66 -2.11
CA SER A 513 6.88 6.06 -0.76
C SER A 513 5.61 6.19 0.11
N SER A 514 4.83 5.11 0.24
CA SER A 514 3.94 4.88 1.40
C SER A 514 4.60 4.02 2.49
N GLY A 515 5.93 4.03 2.56
CA GLY A 515 6.59 4.04 3.85
C GLY A 515 6.75 5.50 4.27
N THR A 516 6.55 5.82 5.54
CA THR A 516 7.13 7.06 6.07
C THR A 516 8.60 7.14 5.61
N PRO A 517 9.07 8.25 5.02
CA PRO A 517 10.45 8.37 4.58
C PRO A 517 11.40 7.84 5.67
N GLU A 518 12.34 6.98 5.27
CA GLU A 518 13.19 6.27 6.22
C GLU A 518 13.89 7.30 7.13
N GLY A 519 13.77 7.10 8.45
CA GLY A 519 14.35 8.00 9.44
C GLY A 519 13.51 9.20 9.88
N ASN A 520 12.23 9.30 9.48
CA ASN A 520 11.33 10.36 9.96
C ASN A 520 11.41 10.59 11.48
N ILE A 521 11.52 11.87 11.86
CA ILE A 521 11.48 12.29 13.26
C ILE A 521 10.01 12.50 13.63
N ALA A 522 9.51 11.76 14.61
CA ALA A 522 8.19 12.02 15.17
C ALA A 522 8.23 13.35 15.92
N TRP A 523 7.48 14.35 15.43
CA TRP A 523 7.29 15.62 16.13
C TRP A 523 6.17 15.45 17.15
N PRO A 524 6.45 15.52 18.45
CA PRO A 524 5.42 15.43 19.46
C PRO A 524 4.46 16.62 19.34
N GLU A 525 3.18 16.33 19.23
CA GLU A 525 2.13 17.36 19.11
C GLU A 525 1.69 17.90 20.48
N THR A 526 1.96 17.15 21.56
CA THR A 526 1.58 17.46 22.94
C THR A 526 2.70 17.11 23.92
N GLY A 527 2.62 17.61 25.16
CA GLY A 527 3.62 17.34 26.22
C GLY A 527 4.63 18.47 26.46
N PHE A 528 4.58 19.54 25.67
CA PHE A 528 5.34 20.76 25.93
C PHE A 528 4.65 21.63 26.97
N THR A 529 5.43 22.18 27.87
CA THR A 529 4.92 23.12 28.88
C THR A 529 4.59 24.47 28.25
N HIS A 530 5.28 24.83 27.16
CA HIS A 530 5.07 26.07 26.42
C HIS A 530 5.01 25.80 24.92
N SER A 531 3.93 26.21 24.27
CA SER A 531 3.75 26.07 22.82
C SER A 531 3.35 27.40 22.20
N ALA A 532 4.03 27.82 21.13
CA ALA A 532 3.70 29.04 20.39
C ALA A 532 3.76 28.81 18.88
N ALA A 533 2.68 29.16 18.16
CA ALA A 533 2.60 29.00 16.71
C ALA A 533 2.55 30.36 15.99
N ASN A 534 2.86 30.34 14.68
CA ASN A 534 2.80 31.50 13.78
C ASN A 534 3.56 32.73 14.27
N GLN A 535 4.72 32.52 14.92
CA GLN A 535 5.54 33.61 15.41
C GLN A 535 6.23 34.33 14.26
N ASN A 536 6.28 35.66 14.33
CA ASN A 536 7.12 36.51 13.48
C ASN A 536 8.34 36.95 14.29
N CYS A 537 9.54 36.82 13.74
CA CYS A 537 10.78 37.10 14.47
C CYS A 537 11.71 38.05 13.70
N SER A 538 12.50 38.84 14.43
CA SER A 538 13.57 39.66 13.84
C SER A 538 14.76 39.64 14.78
N GLY A 539 15.84 38.95 14.39
CA GLY A 539 17.08 38.85 15.15
C GLY A 539 17.28 37.51 15.87
N VAL A 540 17.74 37.56 17.13
CA VAL A 540 18.01 36.35 17.94
C VAL A 540 16.70 35.87 18.58
N PHE A 541 16.32 34.60 18.36
CA PHE A 541 15.15 34.01 19.01
C PHE A 541 15.56 33.18 20.23
N ASP A 542 15.39 33.71 21.43
CA ASP A 542 15.72 32.99 22.65
C ASP A 542 14.54 32.13 23.14
N ALA A 543 14.52 30.86 22.72
CA ALA A 543 13.53 29.88 23.15
C ALA A 543 13.50 29.70 24.70
N ARG A 544 14.63 29.93 25.39
CA ARG A 544 14.67 29.88 26.86
C ARG A 544 13.96 31.07 27.48
N ALA A 545 14.09 32.26 26.93
CA ALA A 545 13.35 33.43 27.41
C ALA A 545 11.84 33.19 27.33
N GLN A 546 11.35 32.51 26.28
CA GLN A 546 9.94 32.10 26.19
C GLN A 546 9.55 31.12 27.31
N ALA A 547 10.41 30.16 27.65
CA ALA A 547 10.17 29.24 28.75
C ALA A 547 10.26 29.91 30.15
N ASP A 548 11.16 30.89 30.33
CA ASP A 548 11.45 31.56 31.60
C ASP A 548 10.47 32.72 31.91
N ALA A 549 9.91 33.39 30.89
CA ALA A 549 9.11 34.61 31.03
C ALA A 549 7.76 34.46 31.75
N SER A 550 7.32 33.25 32.13
CA SER A 550 5.96 33.03 32.65
C SER A 550 5.82 32.61 34.11
N SER A 551 6.88 32.28 34.89
CA SER A 551 6.70 31.99 36.34
C SER A 551 7.93 31.87 37.25
N GLY A 552 9.16 32.08 36.80
CA GLY A 552 10.33 31.99 37.69
C GLY A 552 10.65 30.58 38.23
N ARG A 553 10.23 29.52 37.53
CA ARG A 553 10.68 28.13 37.80
C ARG A 553 11.54 27.62 36.64
N GLN A 554 12.73 27.13 36.97
CA GLN A 554 13.66 26.47 36.05
C GLN A 554 13.07 25.12 35.59
N GLY A 555 13.10 24.82 34.27
CA GLY A 555 13.06 23.43 33.79
C GLY A 555 11.88 22.96 32.90
N ASN A 556 11.33 23.79 32.00
CA ASN A 556 10.13 23.45 31.22
C ASN A 556 10.40 23.27 29.73
N SER A 557 9.89 22.20 29.09
CA SER A 557 10.02 21.95 27.64
C SER A 557 9.21 22.93 26.80
N VAL A 558 9.72 23.30 25.62
CA VAL A 558 9.15 24.31 24.72
C VAL A 558 9.02 23.82 23.27
N ASN A 559 7.92 24.19 22.62
CA ASN A 559 7.66 23.99 21.19
C ASN A 559 7.28 25.31 20.51
N VAL A 560 7.98 25.71 19.45
CA VAL A 560 7.70 26.97 18.74
C VAL A 560 7.66 26.77 17.23
N THR A 561 6.71 27.40 16.56
CA THR A 561 6.67 27.53 15.10
C THR A 561 6.83 28.99 14.66
N ILE A 562 7.84 29.24 13.83
CA ILE A 562 8.14 30.54 13.22
C ILE A 562 7.69 30.50 11.75
N THR A 563 6.86 31.45 11.34
CA THR A 563 6.30 31.49 9.98
C THR A 563 6.77 32.67 9.13
N SER A 564 7.42 33.67 9.73
CA SER A 564 7.98 34.81 9.01
C SER A 564 9.09 35.51 9.81
N GLY A 565 9.96 36.23 9.09
CA GLY A 565 11.05 37.00 9.68
C GLY A 565 12.39 36.27 9.74
N ASN A 566 13.38 36.81 10.47
CA ASN A 566 14.76 36.30 10.53
C ASN A 566 15.17 35.83 11.93
N ALA A 567 15.39 34.52 12.14
CA ALA A 567 15.80 33.94 13.43
C ALA A 567 17.25 33.42 13.42
N THR A 568 18.19 34.16 14.00
CA THR A 568 19.64 33.86 13.87
C THR A 568 20.22 32.83 14.84
N HIS A 569 19.60 32.66 16.02
CA HIS A 569 19.99 31.64 17.00
C HIS A 569 18.75 31.17 17.75
N VAL A 570 18.75 29.89 18.13
CA VAL A 570 17.64 29.27 18.85
C VAL A 570 18.25 28.55 20.04
N TYR A 571 17.81 28.98 21.22
CA TYR A 571 18.41 28.76 22.55
C TYR A 571 19.72 29.54 22.74
N ALA A 572 19.72 30.63 23.54
CA ALA A 572 20.94 31.32 23.94
C ALA A 572 20.75 32.18 25.22
N SER A 573 20.94 31.59 26.39
CA SER A 573 21.28 32.35 27.60
C SER A 573 22.31 31.61 28.46
N THR A 574 23.00 32.34 29.34
CA THR A 574 24.06 31.78 30.20
C THR A 574 23.49 30.82 31.25
N GLY A 575 24.19 29.71 31.53
CA GLY A 575 23.81 28.72 32.55
C GLY A 575 22.95 27.56 32.02
N ASN A 576 22.71 26.56 32.86
CA ASN A 576 22.04 25.31 32.49
C ASN A 576 20.52 25.49 32.31
N TYR A 577 19.94 24.69 31.42
CA TYR A 577 18.49 24.57 31.22
C TYR A 577 18.09 23.10 31.25
N THR A 578 16.86 22.83 31.67
CA THR A 578 16.30 21.48 31.73
C THR A 578 14.99 21.49 30.97
N GLY A 579 14.76 20.48 30.12
CA GLY A 579 13.60 20.41 29.24
C GLY A 579 13.99 20.29 27.77
N ASP A 580 13.02 19.88 26.96
CA ASP A 580 13.20 19.69 25.51
C ASP A 580 12.91 20.97 24.75
N VAL A 581 13.63 21.20 23.65
CA VAL A 581 13.45 22.34 22.76
C VAL A 581 13.12 21.84 21.37
N TRP A 582 11.92 22.15 20.88
CA TRP A 582 11.46 21.79 19.54
C TRP A 582 11.08 23.05 18.76
N LEU A 583 11.68 23.23 17.59
CA LEU A 583 11.43 24.39 16.75
C LEU A 583 11.07 23.98 15.33
N THR A 584 10.02 24.60 14.78
CA THR A 584 9.65 24.49 13.36
C THR A 584 9.79 25.85 12.67
N ILE A 585 10.49 25.87 11.54
CA ILE A 585 10.58 27.02 10.63
C ILE A 585 9.76 26.69 9.38
N ALA A 586 8.74 27.49 9.12
CA ALA A 586 7.74 27.27 8.07
C ALA A 586 7.54 28.54 7.22
N LYS A 587 6.81 28.40 6.11
CA LYS A 587 6.45 29.49 5.18
C LYS A 587 7.64 30.37 4.75
N GLU A 588 7.58 31.69 4.99
CA GLU A 588 8.61 32.67 4.57
C GLU A 588 9.69 32.90 5.63
N GLY A 589 9.79 32.04 6.65
CA GLY A 589 10.86 32.12 7.65
C GLY A 589 12.25 32.06 7.01
N GLN A 590 13.13 33.00 7.37
CA GLN A 590 14.51 33.04 6.90
C GLN A 590 15.50 33.03 8.08
N ALA A 591 16.76 32.64 7.88
CA ALA A 591 17.83 33.08 8.77
C ALA A 591 19.22 33.03 8.13
N SER A 592 20.14 33.76 8.77
CA SER A 592 21.57 33.81 8.43
C SER A 592 22.42 32.74 9.14
N ALA A 593 21.90 32.03 10.14
CA ALA A 593 22.52 30.86 10.77
C ALA A 593 21.45 30.08 11.57
N TRP A 594 21.55 28.75 11.65
CA TRP A 594 20.56 27.93 12.35
C TRP A 594 21.22 26.94 13.31
N TYR A 595 20.70 26.88 14.53
CA TYR A 595 21.25 26.07 15.61
C TYR A 595 20.10 25.35 16.32
N GLY A 596 20.17 24.03 16.48
CA GLY A 596 19.22 23.28 17.32
C GLY A 596 19.44 23.55 18.81
N ALA A 597 20.69 23.77 19.22
CA ALA A 597 21.08 24.22 20.55
C ALA A 597 22.33 25.14 20.48
N HIS A 598 22.30 26.31 21.14
CA HIS A 598 23.43 27.24 21.19
C HIS A 598 23.68 27.78 22.62
N GLY A 599 24.92 28.07 23.01
CA GLY A 599 25.19 28.64 24.33
C GLY A 599 26.62 29.17 24.48
N ASN A 600 26.85 30.08 25.42
CA ASN A 600 28.20 30.63 25.70
C ASN A 600 28.85 29.99 26.94
N SER A 601 28.13 29.16 27.72
CA SER A 601 28.65 28.48 28.94
C SER A 601 27.68 27.48 29.63
N GLY A 602 26.51 27.15 29.06
CA GLY A 602 25.47 26.33 29.71
C GLY A 602 25.26 24.96 29.07
N THR A 603 24.73 24.00 29.84
CA THR A 603 24.29 22.68 29.38
C THR A 603 22.77 22.66 29.13
N LEU A 604 22.35 22.07 28.01
CA LEU A 604 20.95 21.70 27.74
C LEU A 604 20.69 20.29 28.27
N ASN A 605 19.95 20.18 29.38
CA ASN A 605 19.51 18.92 29.96
C ASN A 605 18.17 18.47 29.34
N GLY A 606 18.20 18.07 28.07
CA GLY A 606 17.03 17.64 27.29
C GLY A 606 17.38 17.43 25.83
N ASN A 607 16.35 17.23 24.99
CA ASN A 607 16.46 17.07 23.55
C ASN A 607 16.48 18.44 22.83
N ALA A 608 17.14 18.51 21.69
CA ALA A 608 17.14 19.65 20.78
C ALA A 608 16.64 19.24 19.39
N ALA A 609 15.57 19.85 18.90
CA ALA A 609 14.97 19.54 17.61
C ALA A 609 14.73 20.79 16.77
N LEU A 610 15.07 20.71 15.48
CA LEU A 610 14.86 21.77 14.49
C LEU A 610 14.29 21.21 13.20
N ARG A 611 13.15 21.76 12.75
CA ARG A 611 12.44 21.43 11.50
C ARG A 611 12.46 22.60 10.53
N PHE A 612 12.62 22.30 9.25
CA PHE A 612 12.31 23.21 8.14
C PHE A 612 11.18 22.62 7.29
N THR A 613 10.14 23.41 7.02
CA THR A 613 9.00 23.02 6.16
C THR A 613 8.63 24.14 5.17
N ASP A 614 7.78 23.83 4.20
CA ASP A 614 7.25 24.76 3.20
C ASP A 614 8.35 25.46 2.36
N ALA A 615 8.36 26.80 2.35
CA ALA A 615 9.26 27.66 1.57
C ALA A 615 10.36 28.31 2.44
N ALA A 616 10.65 27.75 3.62
CA ALA A 616 11.67 28.29 4.51
C ALA A 616 13.04 28.39 3.79
N THR A 617 13.88 29.38 4.11
CA THR A 617 15.19 29.55 3.45
C THR A 617 16.31 29.76 4.48
N GLY A 618 17.49 29.15 4.26
CA GLY A 618 18.61 29.18 5.19
C GLY A 618 19.93 29.58 4.54
N GLY A 619 20.40 30.81 4.71
CA GLY A 619 21.59 31.30 3.99
C GLY A 619 22.94 30.66 4.38
N SER A 620 22.99 29.83 5.43
CA SER A 620 24.24 29.34 6.05
C SER A 620 24.12 27.90 6.56
N THR A 621 25.20 27.38 7.16
CA THR A 621 25.23 26.06 7.80
C THR A 621 24.21 25.94 8.94
N VAL A 622 23.54 24.80 9.00
CA VAL A 622 22.71 24.39 10.12
C VAL A 622 23.52 23.47 11.04
N PHE A 623 23.51 23.75 12.33
CA PHE A 623 24.17 22.90 13.31
C PHE A 623 23.16 22.35 14.32
N GLY A 624 23.32 21.09 14.72
CA GLY A 624 22.53 20.49 15.78
C GLY A 624 22.82 21.10 17.15
N ALA A 625 24.10 21.26 17.49
CA ALA A 625 24.55 21.92 18.72
C ALA A 625 25.83 22.74 18.51
N VAL A 626 25.92 23.94 19.10
CA VAL A 626 27.04 24.88 18.89
C VAL A 626 27.46 25.59 20.17
N ASN A 627 28.77 25.57 20.45
CA ASN A 627 29.45 26.30 21.53
C ASN A 627 28.88 26.09 22.96
N ALA A 628 27.94 25.16 23.16
CA ALA A 628 27.38 24.88 24.47
C ALA A 628 28.32 23.99 25.31
N SER A 629 28.12 23.99 26.63
CA SER A 629 28.85 23.08 27.52
C SER A 629 28.45 21.62 27.31
N GLY A 630 27.26 21.39 26.73
CA GLY A 630 26.81 20.08 26.25
C GLY A 630 25.29 19.97 26.08
N VAL A 631 24.84 18.94 25.39
CA VAL A 631 23.45 18.49 25.28
C VAL A 631 23.35 17.10 25.90
N THR A 632 22.47 16.88 26.87
CA THR A 632 22.36 15.55 27.51
C THR A 632 21.42 14.60 26.78
N GLY A 633 20.44 15.14 26.03
CA GLY A 633 19.50 14.35 25.24
C GLY A 633 19.94 14.18 23.79
N ASN A 634 18.97 13.91 22.92
CA ASN A 634 19.16 13.70 21.49
C ASN A 634 19.09 15.02 20.71
N VAL A 635 19.69 15.03 19.53
CA VAL A 635 19.64 16.10 18.56
C VAL A 635 18.93 15.62 17.30
N TYR A 636 17.93 16.38 16.85
CA TYR A 636 17.07 16.04 15.71
C TYR A 636 17.03 17.21 14.72
N LEU A 637 17.42 16.96 13.47
CA LEU A 637 17.34 17.95 12.40
C LEU A 637 16.52 17.37 11.25
N GLU A 638 15.43 18.04 10.86
CA GLU A 638 14.61 17.62 9.72
C GLU A 638 14.46 18.76 8.69
N PHE A 639 14.64 18.40 7.42
CA PHE A 639 14.59 19.31 6.29
C PHE A 639 13.56 18.82 5.27
N SER A 640 12.39 19.45 5.27
CA SER A 640 11.22 19.12 4.46
C SER A 640 10.70 20.38 3.71
N ALA A 641 11.63 21.23 3.26
CA ALA A 641 11.35 22.48 2.55
C ALA A 641 12.00 22.47 1.16
N GLU A 642 11.20 22.25 0.11
CA GLU A 642 11.69 21.97 -1.25
C GLU A 642 12.47 23.13 -1.87
N ASN A 643 12.01 24.36 -1.62
CA ASN A 643 12.61 25.59 -2.15
C ASN A 643 13.73 26.16 -1.27
N ALA A 644 14.03 25.51 -0.14
CA ALA A 644 15.10 25.94 0.75
C ALA A 644 16.47 25.70 0.12
N SER A 645 17.36 26.68 0.24
CA SER A 645 18.78 26.52 -0.04
C SER A 645 19.55 26.70 1.27
N PHE A 646 20.54 25.83 1.51
CA PHE A 646 21.40 25.80 2.69
C PHE A 646 22.87 26.03 2.32
N GLY A 647 23.41 27.14 2.84
CA GLY A 647 24.76 27.64 2.55
C GLY A 647 25.89 26.93 3.29
N THR A 648 26.99 27.64 3.51
CA THR A 648 28.17 27.15 4.25
C THR A 648 28.74 28.22 5.17
N PHE A 649 29.34 27.81 6.28
CA PHE A 649 29.91 28.68 7.30
C PHE A 649 31.38 29.07 7.02
N THR A 650 32.14 28.22 6.31
CA THR A 650 33.55 28.42 6.01
C THR A 650 33.88 27.97 4.58
N SER A 651 34.97 28.50 4.02
CA SER A 651 35.50 28.05 2.72
C SER A 651 36.29 26.74 2.80
N ASN A 652 36.92 26.46 3.95
CA ASN A 652 37.71 25.26 4.18
C ASN A 652 36.87 24.21 4.92
N ASN A 653 36.72 23.02 4.34
CA ASN A 653 35.79 21.98 4.82
C ASN A 653 34.36 22.52 4.99
N ALA A 654 33.87 23.21 3.96
CA ALA A 654 32.52 23.77 3.94
C ALA A 654 31.48 22.67 4.23
N SER A 655 30.41 22.98 4.97
CA SER A 655 29.35 22.01 5.32
C SER A 655 28.02 22.73 5.41
N SER A 656 26.95 22.13 4.91
CA SER A 656 25.61 22.73 4.96
C SER A 656 24.83 22.30 6.19
N VAL A 657 25.06 21.08 6.67
CA VAL A 657 24.45 20.58 7.91
C VAL A 657 25.48 19.79 8.71
N VAL A 658 25.48 20.00 10.03
CA VAL A 658 26.43 19.40 10.96
C VAL A 658 25.71 19.00 12.25
N GLY A 659 25.97 17.80 12.77
CA GLY A 659 25.45 17.37 14.07
C GLY A 659 25.94 18.24 15.23
N SER A 660 27.26 18.40 15.38
CA SER A 660 27.85 19.24 16.42
C SER A 660 28.98 20.15 15.92
N TYR A 661 28.92 21.42 16.30
CA TYR A 661 30.09 22.30 16.35
C TYR A 661 30.60 22.35 17.78
N ALA A 662 31.63 21.55 18.05
CA ALA A 662 32.46 21.73 19.23
C ALA A 662 31.74 21.57 20.59
N THR A 663 30.61 20.87 20.58
CA THR A 663 29.72 20.64 21.73
C THR A 663 29.58 19.15 22.00
N ASP A 664 29.66 18.74 23.27
CA ASP A 664 29.39 17.35 23.66
C ASP A 664 27.89 17.04 23.57
N ILE A 665 27.53 15.90 22.98
CA ILE A 665 26.15 15.40 22.92
C ILE A 665 26.13 14.03 23.57
N LYS A 666 25.39 13.83 24.65
CA LYS A 666 25.33 12.51 25.31
C LYS A 666 24.39 11.54 24.60
N GLY A 667 23.33 12.03 23.96
CA GLY A 667 22.38 11.23 23.20
C GLY A 667 22.77 11.00 21.74
N ASN A 668 21.78 10.66 20.92
CA ASN A 668 21.90 10.41 19.49
C ASN A 668 21.80 11.70 18.67
N VAL A 669 22.33 11.67 17.45
CA VAL A 669 22.11 12.70 16.43
C VAL A 669 21.40 12.09 15.24
N ASN A 670 20.26 12.64 14.84
CA ASN A 670 19.53 12.23 13.65
C ASN A 670 19.30 13.43 12.73
N ILE A 671 19.72 13.29 11.47
CA ILE A 671 19.55 14.30 10.42
C ILE A 671 18.71 13.67 9.32
N VAL A 672 17.60 14.31 8.94
CA VAL A 672 16.64 13.80 7.96
C VAL A 672 16.46 14.83 6.84
N ILE A 673 16.83 14.46 5.63
CA ILE A 673 16.72 15.28 4.43
C ILE A 673 15.60 14.71 3.56
N ASN A 674 14.41 15.30 3.63
CA ASN A 674 13.29 14.96 2.76
C ASN A 674 13.29 15.81 1.48
N SER A 675 13.71 17.07 1.56
CA SER A 675 13.83 17.97 0.40
C SER A 675 14.78 19.15 0.66
N GLY A 676 14.98 20.01 -0.35
CA GLY A 676 15.85 21.20 -0.28
C GLY A 676 17.18 21.06 -1.03
N SER A 677 17.94 22.16 -1.09
CA SER A 677 19.24 22.25 -1.78
C SER A 677 20.36 22.57 -0.79
N PHE A 678 21.44 21.79 -0.81
CA PHE A 678 22.56 21.89 0.11
C PHE A 678 23.84 22.13 -0.69
N SER A 679 24.43 23.31 -0.49
CA SER A 679 25.59 23.76 -1.26
C SER A 679 26.88 23.00 -0.96
N SER A 680 26.92 22.21 0.12
CA SER A 680 28.09 21.44 0.54
C SER A 680 27.73 20.17 1.32
N GLN A 681 28.72 19.56 1.97
CA GLN A 681 28.60 18.27 2.64
C GLN A 681 27.66 18.30 3.86
N ILE A 682 27.08 17.16 4.18
CA ILE A 682 26.25 16.92 5.37
C ILE A 682 26.97 15.93 6.28
N MET A 683 27.06 16.24 7.57
CA MET A 683 27.72 15.38 8.55
C MET A 683 26.88 15.20 9.83
N GLY A 684 26.67 13.95 10.24
CA GLY A 684 26.03 13.63 11.52
C GLY A 684 26.94 13.86 12.73
N GLY A 685 28.27 13.89 12.53
CA GLY A 685 29.26 13.99 13.59
C GLY A 685 29.72 15.40 13.96
N ILE A 686 30.94 15.48 14.48
CA ILE A 686 31.53 16.70 15.03
C ILE A 686 32.42 17.39 13.99
N TYR A 687 32.19 18.69 13.79
CA TYR A 687 32.94 19.52 12.84
C TYR A 687 34.29 20.01 13.38
N ALA A 688 34.32 20.51 14.61
CA ALA A 688 35.50 21.08 15.25
C ALA A 688 35.60 20.66 16.72
N ASN A 689 36.81 20.60 17.27
CA ASN A 689 37.05 20.42 18.70
C ASN A 689 37.27 21.79 19.35
N ALA A 690 36.38 22.26 20.24
CA ALA A 690 36.55 23.55 20.89
C ALA A 690 37.33 23.46 22.21
N ASN A 691 37.25 22.33 22.94
CA ASN A 691 37.64 22.32 24.35
C ASN A 691 38.49 21.09 24.73
N ASN A 692 39.79 21.10 24.40
CA ASN A 692 40.81 20.11 24.80
C ASN A 692 40.90 18.80 23.98
N GLY A 693 40.29 18.74 22.80
CA GLY A 693 40.45 17.59 21.88
C GLY A 693 39.66 16.34 22.24
N THR A 694 38.66 16.45 23.13
CA THR A 694 37.89 15.31 23.66
C THR A 694 36.39 15.41 23.36
N THR A 695 35.94 16.26 22.45
CA THR A 695 34.50 16.39 22.16
C THR A 695 33.93 15.05 21.70
N THR A 696 32.80 14.65 22.28
CA THR A 696 32.18 13.34 22.02
C THR A 696 30.69 13.41 21.71
N ILE A 697 30.24 12.47 20.89
CA ILE A 697 28.83 12.07 20.82
C ILE A 697 28.72 10.72 21.54
N GLY A 698 27.94 10.67 22.62
CA GLY A 698 27.77 9.49 23.45
C GLY A 698 26.87 8.44 22.81
N GLY A 699 25.85 8.85 22.04
CA GLY A 699 24.98 7.98 21.27
C GLY A 699 25.47 7.72 19.85
N ALA A 700 24.54 7.26 19.01
CA ALA A 700 24.74 7.01 17.59
C ALA A 700 24.39 8.23 16.72
N THR A 701 24.98 8.29 15.52
CA THR A 701 24.73 9.34 14.53
C THR A 701 24.09 8.74 13.28
N HIS A 702 22.99 9.30 12.81
CA HIS A 702 22.31 8.87 11.58
C HIS A 702 22.03 10.05 10.65
N VAL A 703 22.33 9.88 9.37
CA VAL A 703 21.91 10.80 8.30
C VAL A 703 21.03 10.05 7.31
N TYR A 704 19.78 10.49 7.17
CA TYR A 704 18.80 9.97 6.24
C TYR A 704 18.62 10.95 5.09
N VAL A 705 18.76 10.47 3.86
CA VAL A 705 18.55 11.24 2.62
C VAL A 705 17.44 10.59 1.84
N ASN A 706 16.24 11.15 1.98
CA ASN A 706 15.03 10.73 1.30
C ASN A 706 14.77 11.55 0.04
N GLY A 707 15.33 12.77 -0.04
CA GLY A 707 15.23 13.64 -1.21
C GLY A 707 16.23 14.80 -1.20
N GLY A 708 15.98 15.81 -2.03
CA GLY A 708 16.82 17.01 -2.13
C GLY A 708 18.08 16.85 -3.00
N SER A 709 18.88 17.92 -3.07
CA SER A 709 20.12 18.00 -3.86
C SER A 709 21.29 18.42 -2.97
N ILE A 710 22.32 17.58 -2.87
CA ILE A 710 23.49 17.77 -2.00
C ILE A 710 24.74 17.86 -2.86
N ASN A 711 25.43 18.98 -2.81
CA ASN A 711 26.60 19.23 -3.65
C ASN A 711 27.93 18.67 -3.07
N GLY A 712 27.91 18.14 -1.84
CA GLY A 712 29.07 17.55 -1.18
C GLY A 712 28.88 16.09 -0.78
N ASP A 713 29.73 15.62 0.13
CA ASP A 713 29.64 14.29 0.73
C ASP A 713 28.47 14.20 1.72
N VAL A 714 27.97 12.98 1.93
CA VAL A 714 27.04 12.66 3.02
C VAL A 714 27.73 11.69 3.96
N MET A 715 27.74 12.00 5.25
CA MET A 715 28.44 11.17 6.22
C MET A 715 27.74 11.05 7.57
N GLY A 716 27.67 9.82 8.08
CA GLY A 716 27.25 9.58 9.46
C GLY A 716 28.19 10.26 10.46
N GLY A 717 29.50 10.21 10.19
CA GLY A 717 30.54 10.73 11.08
C GLY A 717 30.83 12.22 10.92
N GLY A 718 31.97 12.66 11.46
CA GLY A 718 32.40 14.07 11.42
C GLY A 718 33.83 14.25 10.91
N LEU A 719 34.39 15.43 11.12
CA LEU A 719 35.79 15.72 10.81
C LEU A 719 36.72 15.38 11.99
N THR A 720 36.16 15.26 13.20
CA THR A 720 36.91 15.05 14.44
C THR A 720 36.00 14.47 15.53
N GLY A 721 36.54 14.28 16.73
CA GLY A 721 35.81 13.85 17.93
C GLY A 721 35.50 12.35 17.95
N CYS A 722 35.08 11.82 19.09
CA CYS A 722 34.72 10.40 19.19
C CYS A 722 33.20 10.24 19.16
N ILE A 723 32.70 9.29 18.37
CA ILE A 723 31.31 8.83 18.44
C ILE A 723 31.34 7.47 19.14
N SER A 724 30.69 7.41 20.31
CA SER A 724 30.70 6.20 21.14
C SER A 724 29.69 5.17 20.64
N GLY A 725 28.57 5.59 20.07
CA GLY A 725 27.66 4.70 19.36
C GLY A 725 28.13 4.41 17.92
N GLY A 726 27.22 3.83 17.14
CA GLY A 726 27.41 3.61 15.70
C GLY A 726 27.24 4.89 14.85
N SER A 727 27.71 4.83 13.61
CA SER A 727 27.60 5.94 12.65
C SER A 727 27.05 5.46 11.32
N ASN A 728 25.94 6.06 10.86
CA ASN A 728 25.17 5.50 9.75
C ASN A 728 24.72 6.57 8.76
N ALA A 729 24.68 6.20 7.48
CA ALA A 729 24.08 6.99 6.41
C ALA A 729 23.11 6.15 5.58
N THR A 730 21.90 6.64 5.37
CA THR A 730 20.86 5.96 4.59
C THR A 730 20.38 6.84 3.46
N VAL A 731 20.34 6.32 2.24
CA VAL A 731 19.92 7.03 1.04
C VAL A 731 18.79 6.25 0.36
N THR A 732 17.61 6.86 0.35
CA THR A 732 16.42 6.31 -0.30
C THR A 732 15.99 7.15 -1.51
N GLY A 733 16.50 8.39 -1.62
CA GLY A 733 16.22 9.30 -2.74
C GLY A 733 17.20 10.47 -2.84
N GLY A 734 16.86 11.47 -3.66
CA GLY A 734 17.66 12.68 -3.87
C GLY A 734 18.88 12.52 -4.79
N VAL A 735 19.68 13.59 -4.90
CA VAL A 735 20.92 13.63 -5.70
C VAL A 735 22.09 14.06 -4.81
N ILE A 736 23.11 13.21 -4.72
CA ILE A 736 24.35 13.46 -3.98
C ILE A 736 25.50 13.58 -4.98
N ALA A 737 26.13 14.74 -5.03
CA ALA A 737 27.26 14.99 -5.93
C ALA A 737 28.57 14.39 -5.40
N GLY A 738 28.72 14.29 -4.08
CA GLY A 738 29.87 13.68 -3.42
C GLY A 738 29.70 12.18 -3.14
N SER A 739 30.55 11.67 -2.25
CA SER A 739 30.52 10.27 -1.78
C SER A 739 29.67 10.12 -0.52
N VAL A 740 29.25 8.89 -0.25
CA VAL A 740 28.51 8.54 0.98
C VAL A 740 29.42 7.72 1.88
N TYR A 741 29.54 8.14 3.14
CA TYR A 741 30.35 7.47 4.15
C TYR A 741 29.51 7.07 5.36
N GLY A 742 29.67 5.83 5.83
CA GLY A 742 29.10 5.41 7.12
C GLY A 742 29.78 6.13 8.27
N ALA A 743 31.11 6.29 8.20
CA ALA A 743 31.89 7.07 9.16
C ALA A 743 32.26 8.47 8.63
N GLY A 744 33.25 9.13 9.25
CA GLY A 744 33.63 10.52 8.95
C GLY A 744 34.95 10.68 8.20
N LYS A 745 35.42 11.92 8.07
CA LYS A 745 36.78 12.25 7.61
C LYS A 745 37.81 12.23 8.74
N GLY A 746 37.36 12.13 9.99
CA GLY A 746 38.20 11.97 11.16
C GLY A 746 37.40 11.54 12.37
N GLY A 747 38.05 11.46 13.54
CA GLY A 747 37.42 10.95 14.75
C GLY A 747 37.32 9.43 14.81
N SER A 748 37.10 8.86 16.00
CA SER A 748 36.92 7.41 16.17
C SER A 748 35.46 7.04 16.36
N ILE A 749 35.01 5.96 15.70
CA ILE A 749 33.69 5.36 15.89
C ILE A 749 33.87 4.06 16.67
N ARG A 750 33.16 3.88 17.80
CA ARG A 750 33.39 2.70 18.65
C ARG A 750 32.57 1.47 18.25
N GLU A 751 31.26 1.59 18.04
CA GLU A 751 30.41 0.40 17.84
C GLU A 751 30.38 -0.15 16.40
N GLY A 752 30.58 0.71 15.39
CA GLY A 752 30.56 0.32 13.98
C GLY A 752 29.97 1.39 13.07
N SER A 753 29.99 1.17 11.76
CA SER A 753 29.36 2.10 10.81
C SER A 753 28.71 1.43 9.61
N ALA A 754 27.58 1.97 9.16
CA ALA A 754 26.83 1.38 8.05
C ALA A 754 26.41 2.42 6.99
N VAL A 755 26.31 1.97 5.75
CA VAL A 755 25.61 2.69 4.68
C VAL A 755 24.52 1.82 4.09
N ARG A 756 23.32 2.39 3.92
CA ARG A 756 22.22 1.74 3.20
C ARG A 756 21.78 2.59 2.02
N VAL A 757 21.68 2.00 0.85
CA VAL A 757 21.23 2.67 -0.37
C VAL A 757 20.10 1.86 -1.00
N THR A 758 18.90 2.45 -1.09
CA THR A 758 17.73 1.82 -1.71
C THR A 758 17.17 2.62 -2.88
N GLY A 759 17.64 3.87 -3.05
CA GLY A 759 17.25 4.74 -4.15
C GLY A 759 18.13 6.00 -4.26
N GLY A 760 17.75 6.93 -5.13
CA GLY A 760 18.47 8.19 -5.37
C GLY A 760 19.65 8.07 -6.35
N THR A 761 20.34 9.18 -6.57
CA THR A 761 21.55 9.25 -7.43
C THR A 761 22.76 9.67 -6.62
N ILE A 762 23.78 8.82 -6.57
CA ILE A 762 25.07 9.11 -5.94
C ILE A 762 26.13 9.21 -7.03
N LYS A 763 26.79 10.37 -7.13
CA LYS A 763 27.85 10.61 -8.12
C LYS A 763 29.25 10.29 -7.59
N GLY A 764 29.45 10.25 -6.28
CA GLY A 764 30.67 9.74 -5.66
C GLY A 764 30.58 8.24 -5.34
N ASP A 765 31.51 7.76 -4.54
CA ASP A 765 31.58 6.35 -4.11
C ASP A 765 30.80 6.13 -2.80
N VAL A 766 30.61 4.85 -2.45
CA VAL A 766 29.94 4.43 -1.22
C VAL A 766 30.91 3.65 -0.32
N TYR A 767 31.15 4.16 0.89
CA TYR A 767 32.08 3.58 1.86
C TYR A 767 31.39 3.30 3.18
N ALA A 768 31.47 2.05 3.67
CA ALA A 768 30.97 1.73 5.00
C ALA A 768 31.79 2.44 6.11
N GLY A 769 33.09 2.60 5.88
CA GLY A 769 34.03 3.30 6.76
C GLY A 769 34.20 4.78 6.41
N GLY A 770 35.30 5.38 6.88
CA GLY A 770 35.60 6.80 6.72
C GLY A 770 36.76 7.05 5.76
N SER A 771 36.94 8.31 5.35
CA SER A 771 38.18 8.73 4.66
C SER A 771 39.34 8.96 5.63
N GLY A 772 39.04 9.10 6.92
CA GLY A 772 40.01 9.14 8.01
C GLY A 772 39.37 8.67 9.31
N GLY A 773 40.16 8.65 10.40
CA GLY A 773 39.68 8.10 11.68
C GLY A 773 39.67 6.56 11.71
N THR A 774 39.27 5.99 12.84
CA THR A 774 39.21 4.53 13.05
C THR A 774 37.81 4.10 13.46
N VAL A 775 37.27 3.09 12.77
CA VAL A 775 36.08 2.36 13.19
C VAL A 775 36.52 1.12 13.96
N GLN A 776 36.18 1.04 15.24
CA GLN A 776 36.59 -0.07 16.10
C GLN A 776 35.72 -1.32 15.87
N GLY A 777 34.41 -1.12 15.64
CA GLY A 777 33.46 -2.19 15.35
C GLY A 777 33.39 -2.59 13.89
N ASN A 778 32.32 -3.32 13.55
CA ASN A 778 32.08 -3.81 12.20
C ASN A 778 31.53 -2.73 11.28
N THR A 779 31.71 -2.92 9.98
CA THR A 779 31.19 -2.02 8.95
C THR A 779 30.32 -2.73 7.95
N SER A 780 29.31 -2.04 7.41
CA SER A 780 28.48 -2.61 6.34
C SER A 780 28.04 -1.61 5.28
N VAL A 781 27.91 -2.09 4.05
CA VAL A 781 27.14 -1.42 3.00
C VAL A 781 26.05 -2.37 2.54
N THR A 782 24.82 -1.88 2.46
CA THR A 782 23.71 -2.58 1.80
C THR A 782 23.20 -1.73 0.65
N VAL A 783 23.21 -2.27 -0.57
CA VAL A 783 22.55 -1.66 -1.74
C VAL A 783 21.41 -2.57 -2.16
N ALA A 784 20.18 -2.05 -2.22
CA ALA A 784 18.98 -2.86 -2.46
C ALA A 784 18.07 -2.31 -3.57
N GLY A 785 17.39 -3.22 -4.28
CA GLY A 785 16.40 -2.89 -5.32
C GLY A 785 17.03 -2.45 -6.65
N ASN A 786 16.20 -1.92 -7.57
CA ASN A 786 16.65 -1.42 -8.88
C ASN A 786 16.67 0.12 -8.99
N SER A 787 16.31 0.84 -7.92
CA SER A 787 16.00 2.27 -7.96
C SER A 787 17.22 3.19 -7.74
N ALA A 788 18.31 2.67 -7.18
CA ALA A 788 19.52 3.44 -6.90
C ALA A 788 20.42 3.60 -8.15
N THR A 789 20.94 4.81 -8.37
CA THR A 789 21.90 5.12 -9.44
C THR A 789 23.26 5.49 -8.83
N LEU A 790 24.31 4.78 -9.23
CA LEU A 790 25.70 4.94 -8.76
C LEU A 790 26.62 5.37 -9.91
N HIS A 791 26.47 6.62 -10.38
CA HIS A 791 27.12 7.08 -11.60
C HIS A 791 27.32 8.60 -11.63
N ASN A 792 28.50 9.05 -12.08
CA ASN A 792 28.83 10.48 -12.17
C ASN A 792 28.62 11.10 -13.56
N GLY A 793 28.14 10.31 -14.53
CA GLY A 793 27.96 10.72 -15.93
C GLY A 793 29.12 10.33 -16.86
N LYS A 794 30.28 9.91 -16.31
CA LYS A 794 31.47 9.48 -17.07
C LYS A 794 31.98 8.10 -16.64
N SER A 795 31.87 7.80 -15.35
CA SER A 795 32.31 6.55 -14.75
C SER A 795 31.33 6.14 -13.66
N TRP A 796 31.32 4.84 -13.40
CA TRP A 796 30.52 4.23 -12.36
C TRP A 796 31.21 4.32 -11.01
N SER A 797 30.40 4.47 -9.97
CA SER A 797 30.88 4.61 -8.60
C SER A 797 31.26 3.27 -8.00
N SER A 798 32.20 3.28 -7.06
CA SER A 798 32.67 2.10 -6.34
C SER A 798 31.94 1.94 -5.00
N ILE A 799 31.88 0.70 -4.52
CA ILE A 799 31.32 0.33 -3.22
C ILE A 799 32.43 -0.35 -2.42
N SER A 800 32.62 0.06 -1.17
CA SER A 800 33.59 -0.57 -0.28
C SER A 800 33.01 -0.83 1.10
N GLY A 801 33.18 -2.07 1.56
CA GLY A 801 32.91 -2.46 2.94
C GLY A 801 33.86 -1.81 3.95
N GLY A 802 34.96 -1.21 3.50
CA GLY A 802 35.89 -0.43 4.30
C GLY A 802 35.70 1.08 4.13
N GLY A 803 36.70 1.86 4.52
CA GLY A 803 36.77 3.30 4.23
C GLY A 803 37.58 3.61 2.97
N SER A 804 37.61 4.87 2.52
CA SER A 804 38.57 5.30 1.49
C SER A 804 39.98 5.55 2.05
N GLY A 805 40.12 5.61 3.38
CA GLY A 805 41.43 5.75 4.05
C GLY A 805 41.43 5.46 5.56
N GLY A 806 40.29 5.58 6.25
CA GLY A 806 40.18 5.28 7.69
C GLY A 806 40.30 3.77 7.98
N ALA A 807 40.93 3.40 9.09
CA ALA A 807 41.11 1.99 9.46
C ALA A 807 39.80 1.39 10.02
N VAL A 808 39.54 0.12 9.71
CA VAL A 808 38.43 -0.67 10.27
C VAL A 808 39.01 -1.86 11.03
N ASN A 809 38.88 -1.86 12.35
CA ASN A 809 39.39 -2.94 13.19
C ASN A 809 38.44 -4.14 13.26
N GLY A 810 37.15 -3.94 12.95
CA GLY A 810 36.17 -5.02 12.82
C GLY A 810 36.20 -5.72 11.46
N SER A 811 35.13 -6.44 11.18
CA SER A 811 34.85 -7.09 9.90
C SER A 811 33.96 -6.19 9.03
N SER A 812 34.03 -6.38 7.71
CA SER A 812 33.21 -5.67 6.73
C SER A 812 32.23 -6.59 6.00
N ILE A 813 31.05 -6.07 5.69
CA ILE A 813 30.04 -6.75 4.87
C ILE A 813 29.57 -5.80 3.77
N VAL A 814 29.66 -6.23 2.52
CA VAL A 814 28.94 -5.61 1.41
C VAL A 814 27.78 -6.54 1.05
N ARG A 815 26.55 -6.04 1.14
CA ARG A 815 25.34 -6.76 0.76
C ARG A 815 24.71 -6.10 -0.46
N ILE A 816 24.47 -6.89 -1.50
CA ILE A 816 23.66 -6.52 -2.65
C ILE A 816 22.36 -7.30 -2.55
N GLN A 817 21.23 -6.60 -2.51
CA GLN A 817 19.95 -7.18 -2.11
C GLN A 817 18.82 -6.88 -3.11
N ASP A 818 17.90 -7.82 -3.30
CA ASP A 818 16.62 -7.65 -4.02
C ASP A 818 16.79 -7.07 -5.44
N LEU A 819 17.77 -7.58 -6.17
CA LEU A 819 18.14 -7.09 -7.49
C LEU A 819 17.59 -8.03 -8.58
N SER A 820 16.81 -7.51 -9.52
CA SER A 820 16.14 -8.33 -10.55
C SER A 820 16.19 -7.69 -11.94
N SER A 821 16.14 -8.51 -12.99
CA SER A 821 16.21 -8.04 -14.38
C SER A 821 14.99 -7.18 -14.75
N GLY A 822 15.17 -5.86 -14.94
CA GLY A 822 14.12 -4.90 -15.29
C GLY A 822 14.68 -3.63 -15.98
N THR A 823 13.85 -2.97 -16.78
CA THR A 823 14.14 -2.01 -17.89
C THR A 823 14.83 -0.66 -17.57
N ALA A 824 15.53 -0.48 -16.45
CA ALA A 824 16.26 0.76 -16.19
C ALA A 824 17.62 0.77 -16.91
N ALA A 825 17.84 1.73 -17.82
CA ALA A 825 19.11 1.86 -18.57
C ALA A 825 20.34 2.17 -17.69
N TYR A 826 20.14 2.51 -16.40
CA TYR A 826 21.16 3.02 -15.47
C TYR A 826 21.09 2.40 -14.05
N GLY A 827 20.53 1.18 -13.90
CA GLY A 827 20.60 0.45 -12.62
C GLY A 827 22.06 0.15 -12.22
N PHE A 828 22.36 0.15 -10.91
CA PHE A 828 23.73 -0.10 -10.43
C PHE A 828 24.25 -1.51 -10.73
N ASP A 829 23.35 -2.45 -11.03
CA ASP A 829 23.63 -3.83 -11.38
C ASP A 829 24.36 -4.01 -12.70
N LYS A 830 24.09 -3.11 -13.66
CA LYS A 830 24.62 -3.24 -15.00
C LYS A 830 26.06 -2.76 -15.12
N TYR A 831 26.53 -1.92 -14.21
CA TYR A 831 27.83 -1.29 -14.38
C TYR A 831 28.48 -0.74 -13.09
N ALA A 832 28.19 -1.21 -11.89
CA ALA A 832 28.93 -0.74 -10.70
C ALA A 832 30.45 -0.80 -10.92
N GLY A 833 31.21 0.17 -10.40
CA GLY A 833 32.67 0.25 -10.56
C GLY A 833 33.40 -0.91 -9.88
N THR A 834 34.17 -0.63 -8.84
CA THR A 834 34.76 -1.70 -8.01
C THR A 834 33.89 -1.94 -6.79
N ILE A 835 33.58 -3.20 -6.50
CA ILE A 835 32.99 -3.63 -5.22
C ILE A 835 34.10 -4.32 -4.42
N SER A 836 34.45 -3.74 -3.27
CA SER A 836 35.59 -4.19 -2.46
C SER A 836 35.18 -4.51 -1.03
N GLY A 837 35.82 -5.54 -0.45
CA GLY A 837 35.76 -5.80 0.99
C GLY A 837 36.52 -4.75 1.83
N GLY A 838 37.40 -3.95 1.21
CA GLY A 838 38.20 -2.91 1.84
C GLY A 838 39.58 -3.41 2.27
N THR A 839 40.65 -2.75 1.78
CA THR A 839 42.05 -3.07 2.11
C THR A 839 42.47 -2.61 3.50
N ASN A 840 41.73 -1.68 4.09
CA ASN A 840 41.89 -1.11 5.42
C ASN A 840 41.10 -1.84 6.51
N VAL A 841 40.53 -3.00 6.19
CA VAL A 841 39.76 -3.84 7.12
C VAL A 841 40.67 -4.95 7.66
N SER A 842 40.80 -5.04 8.98
CA SER A 842 41.64 -6.06 9.62
C SER A 842 40.91 -7.39 9.90
N GLY A 843 39.57 -7.37 9.95
CA GLY A 843 38.73 -8.55 10.17
C GLY A 843 38.33 -9.28 8.87
N GLY A 844 37.26 -10.08 8.98
CA GLY A 844 36.67 -10.76 7.83
C GLY A 844 36.04 -9.77 6.85
N ARG A 845 36.10 -10.08 5.56
CA ARG A 845 35.58 -9.24 4.47
C ARG A 845 34.61 -10.07 3.64
N SER A 846 33.33 -9.74 3.68
CA SER A 846 32.27 -10.57 3.11
C SER A 846 31.45 -9.84 2.05
N LEU A 847 31.19 -10.51 0.93
CA LEU A 847 30.16 -10.14 -0.04
C LEU A 847 28.94 -11.03 0.14
N VAL A 848 27.76 -10.44 0.24
CA VAL A 848 26.47 -11.15 0.30
C VAL A 848 25.62 -10.73 -0.88
N LEU A 849 25.33 -11.69 -1.77
CA LEU A 849 24.31 -11.55 -2.80
C LEU A 849 23.02 -12.14 -2.25
N ASP A 850 22.01 -11.31 -2.07
CA ASP A 850 20.77 -11.60 -1.37
C ASP A 850 19.60 -11.38 -2.33
N HIS A 851 18.91 -12.45 -2.73
CA HIS A 851 17.86 -12.39 -3.74
C HIS A 851 18.26 -11.66 -5.04
N VAL A 852 19.49 -11.90 -5.54
CA VAL A 852 19.98 -11.30 -6.80
C VAL A 852 19.67 -12.22 -7.98
N THR A 853 18.82 -11.79 -8.90
CA THR A 853 18.27 -12.62 -10.01
C THR A 853 18.61 -12.09 -11.41
N VAL A 854 19.52 -11.12 -11.52
CA VAL A 854 20.04 -10.66 -12.82
C VAL A 854 20.89 -11.74 -13.48
N GLU A 855 20.79 -11.91 -14.81
CA GLU A 855 21.52 -12.97 -15.52
C GLU A 855 23.05 -12.88 -15.32
N HIS A 856 23.59 -11.66 -15.36
CA HIS A 856 25.01 -11.37 -15.19
C HIS A 856 25.20 -10.12 -14.35
N PHE A 857 25.83 -10.28 -13.19
CA PHE A 857 26.14 -9.17 -12.30
C PHE A 857 27.50 -8.56 -12.68
N GLN A 858 27.46 -7.37 -13.29
CA GLN A 858 28.61 -6.75 -13.92
C GLN A 858 29.29 -5.76 -12.97
N ALA A 859 30.21 -6.27 -12.16
CA ALA A 859 31.04 -5.47 -11.26
C ALA A 859 32.44 -6.09 -11.06
N SER A 860 33.45 -5.24 -10.89
CA SER A 860 34.79 -5.71 -10.52
C SER A 860 34.85 -5.99 -9.02
N LEU A 861 34.97 -7.26 -8.64
CA LEU A 861 35.05 -7.67 -7.22
C LEU A 861 36.51 -7.70 -6.73
N SER A 862 36.76 -7.29 -5.48
CA SER A 862 38.09 -7.30 -4.88
C SER A 862 38.07 -7.40 -3.35
N ASP A 863 39.19 -7.82 -2.75
CA ASP A 863 39.44 -7.79 -1.31
C ASP A 863 38.42 -8.57 -0.45
N PHE A 864 37.78 -9.59 -1.00
CA PHE A 864 36.88 -10.45 -0.22
C PHE A 864 37.61 -11.65 0.35
N THR A 865 37.14 -12.11 1.51
CA THR A 865 37.53 -13.39 2.11
C THR A 865 36.41 -14.42 1.99
N HIS A 866 35.16 -13.95 1.97
CA HIS A 866 33.95 -14.77 1.91
C HIS A 866 32.96 -14.17 0.89
N VAL A 867 32.34 -15.02 0.08
CA VAL A 867 31.24 -14.65 -0.82
C VAL A 867 30.06 -15.58 -0.53
N SER A 868 28.87 -15.04 -0.34
CA SER A 868 27.66 -15.84 -0.10
C SER A 868 26.52 -15.46 -1.02
N ALA A 869 25.75 -16.46 -1.43
CA ALA A 869 24.51 -16.30 -2.19
C ALA A 869 23.35 -16.89 -1.43
N VAL A 870 22.38 -16.04 -1.11
CA VAL A 870 21.28 -16.34 -0.19
C VAL A 870 19.94 -15.99 -0.81
N ASN A 871 18.85 -16.50 -0.23
CA ASN A 871 17.47 -16.15 -0.59
C ASN A 871 17.14 -16.30 -2.09
N GLN A 872 17.44 -17.47 -2.66
CA GLN A 872 17.17 -17.79 -4.07
C GLN A 872 17.91 -16.89 -5.08
N THR A 873 19.07 -16.38 -4.71
CA THR A 873 19.98 -15.68 -5.64
C THR A 873 20.29 -16.58 -6.84
N ARG A 874 20.23 -16.04 -8.06
CA ARG A 874 20.59 -16.70 -9.32
C ARG A 874 21.28 -15.70 -10.24
N THR A 875 22.61 -15.74 -10.30
CA THR A 875 23.38 -14.82 -11.14
C THR A 875 24.74 -15.38 -11.58
N THR A 876 25.40 -14.66 -12.47
CA THR A 876 26.76 -14.94 -12.94
C THR A 876 27.73 -13.88 -12.41
N LEU A 877 28.93 -14.29 -11.95
CA LEU A 877 30.03 -13.40 -11.57
C LEU A 877 31.27 -13.66 -12.43
N ASP A 878 31.99 -12.58 -12.73
CA ASP A 878 33.24 -12.63 -13.51
C ASP A 878 34.48 -13.00 -12.68
N SER A 879 34.43 -12.85 -11.36
CA SER A 879 35.48 -13.30 -10.44
C SER A 879 34.95 -13.36 -9.01
N LEU A 880 35.71 -13.95 -8.09
CA LEU A 880 35.41 -13.97 -6.64
C LEU A 880 36.08 -12.84 -5.85
N GLY A 881 36.84 -11.96 -6.51
CA GLY A 881 37.59 -10.89 -5.84
C GLY A 881 38.58 -11.37 -4.78
N GLY A 882 39.14 -12.57 -4.95
CA GLY A 882 40.11 -13.18 -4.02
C GLY A 882 39.50 -13.93 -2.83
N ALA A 883 38.18 -14.17 -2.82
CA ALA A 883 37.53 -14.91 -1.73
C ALA A 883 38.00 -16.37 -1.63
N LEU A 884 38.24 -16.82 -0.40
CA LEU A 884 38.69 -18.17 -0.08
C LEU A 884 37.50 -19.11 0.19
N THR A 885 36.39 -18.55 0.68
CA THR A 885 35.19 -19.30 1.04
C THR A 885 33.99 -18.83 0.22
N VAL A 886 33.25 -19.76 -0.36
CA VAL A 886 31.97 -19.50 -1.05
C VAL A 886 30.86 -20.28 -0.37
N THR A 887 29.73 -19.62 -0.06
CA THR A 887 28.54 -20.26 0.50
C THR A 887 27.34 -20.06 -0.41
N ILE A 888 26.70 -21.13 -0.85
CA ILE A 888 25.45 -21.09 -1.60
C ILE A 888 24.36 -21.67 -0.72
N GLU A 889 23.43 -20.83 -0.26
CA GLU A 889 22.28 -21.24 0.53
C GLU A 889 21.33 -22.11 -0.29
N ALA A 890 20.44 -22.82 0.39
CA ALA A 890 19.42 -23.64 -0.21
C ALA A 890 18.61 -22.89 -1.29
N GLY A 891 18.41 -23.53 -2.44
CA GLY A 891 17.68 -22.98 -3.59
C GLY A 891 18.39 -21.87 -4.39
N SER A 892 19.57 -21.41 -3.96
CA SER A 892 20.36 -20.39 -4.65
C SER A 892 21.30 -21.00 -5.72
N GLY A 893 21.79 -20.16 -6.61
CA GLY A 893 22.56 -20.52 -7.79
C GLY A 893 23.62 -19.49 -8.17
N LEU A 894 24.86 -19.93 -8.44
CA LEU A 894 25.87 -19.09 -9.07
C LEU A 894 26.54 -19.74 -10.29
N VAL A 895 26.92 -18.88 -11.23
CA VAL A 895 27.91 -19.20 -12.26
C VAL A 895 29.14 -18.33 -12.02
N LEU A 896 30.32 -18.93 -11.93
CA LEU A 896 31.59 -18.25 -11.68
C LEU A 896 32.55 -18.46 -12.85
N ASN A 897 33.04 -17.35 -13.41
CA ASN A 897 34.09 -17.37 -14.42
C ASN A 897 35.46 -17.16 -13.74
N GLY A 898 36.43 -18.06 -13.95
CA GLY A 898 37.81 -17.94 -13.49
C GLY A 898 38.00 -17.99 -11.97
N VAL A 899 38.29 -19.18 -11.42
CA VAL A 899 38.48 -19.37 -9.97
C VAL A 899 39.89 -19.91 -9.68
N SER A 900 40.74 -19.11 -9.03
CA SER A 900 42.14 -19.47 -8.75
C SER A 900 42.46 -19.81 -7.29
N ASP A 901 41.77 -19.21 -6.32
CA ASP A 901 42.23 -19.22 -4.91
C ASP A 901 41.19 -19.74 -3.90
N MET A 902 40.09 -20.31 -4.39
CA MET A 902 39.02 -20.85 -3.53
C MET A 902 39.50 -22.08 -2.77
N THR A 903 39.29 -22.13 -1.44
CA THR A 903 39.66 -23.27 -0.59
C THR A 903 38.46 -24.03 -0.04
N THR A 904 37.34 -23.33 0.16
CA THR A 904 36.13 -23.90 0.79
C THR A 904 34.89 -23.50 0.02
N LEU A 905 34.02 -24.47 -0.24
CA LEU A 905 32.71 -24.29 -0.83
C LEU A 905 31.66 -24.95 0.08
N ILE A 906 30.60 -24.23 0.44
CA ILE A 906 29.49 -24.74 1.25
C ILE A 906 28.23 -24.71 0.40
N LEU A 907 27.56 -25.86 0.26
CA LEU A 907 26.35 -26.01 -0.56
C LEU A 907 25.15 -26.43 0.29
N GLY A 908 24.10 -25.63 0.29
CA GLY A 908 22.80 -25.97 0.86
C GLY A 908 21.93 -26.85 -0.05
N GLU A 909 20.74 -27.21 0.45
CA GLU A 909 19.77 -28.05 -0.25
C GLU A 909 19.25 -27.40 -1.55
N HIS A 910 19.26 -28.14 -2.65
CA HIS A 910 18.96 -27.65 -4.01
C HIS A 910 19.84 -26.47 -4.47
N ALA A 911 20.98 -26.22 -3.83
CA ALA A 911 21.94 -25.23 -4.31
C ALA A 911 22.55 -25.65 -5.65
N SER A 912 22.85 -24.65 -6.49
CA SER A 912 23.53 -24.85 -7.78
C SER A 912 24.78 -23.99 -7.88
N LEU A 913 25.88 -24.58 -8.35
CA LEU A 913 27.10 -23.85 -8.66
C LEU A 913 27.70 -24.36 -9.97
N THR A 914 28.02 -23.45 -10.87
CA THR A 914 28.79 -23.72 -12.08
C THR A 914 30.13 -23.00 -12.01
N LEU A 915 31.23 -23.73 -12.12
CA LEU A 915 32.59 -23.17 -12.17
C LEU A 915 33.15 -23.28 -13.58
N GLN A 916 33.68 -22.17 -14.10
CA GLN A 916 34.41 -22.11 -15.36
C GLN A 916 35.89 -21.82 -15.10
N GLY A 917 36.78 -22.76 -15.45
CA GLY A 917 38.22 -22.62 -15.27
C GLY A 917 38.69 -22.62 -13.81
N LEU A 918 38.45 -23.72 -13.07
CA LEU A 918 38.97 -23.89 -11.71
C LEU A 918 40.47 -24.23 -11.74
N THR A 919 41.30 -23.36 -11.18
CA THR A 919 42.77 -23.51 -11.10
C THR A 919 43.31 -23.66 -9.68
N ALA A 920 42.42 -23.74 -8.68
CA ALA A 920 42.79 -23.87 -7.27
C ALA A 920 43.51 -25.20 -6.93
N ASP A 921 44.50 -25.11 -6.04
CA ASP A 921 45.33 -26.25 -5.62
C ASP A 921 44.53 -27.29 -4.82
N LYS A 922 43.61 -26.86 -3.95
CA LYS A 922 42.73 -27.75 -3.19
C LYS A 922 41.44 -27.06 -2.73
N VAL A 923 40.30 -27.69 -3.00
CA VAL A 923 38.96 -27.23 -2.62
C VAL A 923 38.28 -28.28 -1.74
N ILE A 924 37.73 -27.85 -0.60
CA ILE A 924 36.81 -28.65 0.22
C ILE A 924 35.37 -28.21 -0.06
N VAL A 925 34.54 -29.14 -0.51
CA VAL A 925 33.12 -28.95 -0.76
C VAL A 925 32.33 -29.54 0.42
N ASP A 926 31.85 -28.69 1.31
CA ASP A 926 31.01 -29.09 2.43
C ASP A 926 29.54 -29.22 1.99
N ILE A 927 29.04 -30.44 2.09
CA ILE A 927 27.66 -30.85 1.79
C ILE A 927 27.01 -31.46 3.04
N THR A 928 27.54 -31.16 4.22
CA THR A 928 27.00 -31.66 5.49
C THR A 928 25.54 -31.26 5.64
N GLY A 929 24.65 -32.25 5.73
CA GLY A 929 23.20 -32.04 5.82
C GLY A 929 22.50 -31.80 4.47
N THR A 930 23.22 -31.89 3.35
CA THR A 930 22.68 -31.66 1.99
C THR A 930 22.49 -32.98 1.24
N SER A 931 21.26 -33.24 0.78
CA SER A 931 20.90 -34.44 0.03
C SER A 931 20.83 -34.20 -1.47
N HIS A 932 20.39 -33.02 -1.89
CA HIS A 932 20.30 -32.63 -3.29
C HIS A 932 21.09 -31.34 -3.54
N TYR A 933 22.05 -31.37 -4.47
CA TYR A 933 22.79 -30.19 -4.93
C TYR A 933 23.25 -30.41 -6.38
N THR A 934 23.60 -29.32 -7.07
CA THR A 934 24.22 -29.39 -8.40
C THR A 934 25.55 -28.65 -8.38
N LEU A 935 26.64 -29.38 -8.61
CA LEU A 935 27.96 -28.82 -8.85
C LEU A 935 28.42 -29.19 -10.27
N SER A 936 28.55 -28.18 -11.12
CA SER A 936 28.99 -28.34 -12.51
C SER A 936 30.37 -27.73 -12.72
N LEU A 937 31.30 -28.51 -13.27
CA LEU A 937 32.61 -28.03 -13.70
C LEU A 937 32.66 -28.06 -15.22
N THR A 938 32.87 -26.89 -15.84
CA THR A 938 32.99 -26.82 -17.31
C THR A 938 34.41 -27.17 -17.79
N GLU A 939 35.41 -27.01 -16.93
CA GLU A 939 36.78 -27.48 -17.11
C GLU A 939 37.20 -28.27 -15.87
N ILE A 940 37.73 -29.48 -16.08
CA ILE A 940 38.17 -30.36 -14.99
C ILE A 940 39.58 -29.93 -14.55
N PRO A 941 39.84 -29.73 -13.23
CA PRO A 941 41.19 -29.45 -12.75
C PRO A 941 42.17 -30.53 -13.20
N ALA A 942 43.44 -30.16 -13.37
CA ALA A 942 44.49 -31.10 -13.79
C ALA A 942 44.61 -32.34 -12.88
N SER A 943 44.12 -32.26 -11.63
CA SER A 943 43.98 -33.37 -10.71
C SER A 943 42.64 -33.32 -9.96
N LEU A 944 41.84 -34.39 -10.05
CA LEU A 944 40.62 -34.56 -9.26
C LEU A 944 40.90 -34.72 -7.76
N ASP A 945 42.13 -35.12 -7.38
CA ASP A 945 42.54 -35.23 -5.97
C ASP A 945 42.48 -33.88 -5.23
N ASN A 946 42.46 -32.79 -5.98
CA ASN A 946 42.37 -31.43 -5.47
C ASN A 946 40.96 -31.09 -4.98
N ILE A 947 39.93 -31.89 -5.28
CA ILE A 947 38.56 -31.68 -4.78
C ILE A 947 38.23 -32.75 -3.74
N LYS A 948 37.86 -32.33 -2.53
CA LYS A 948 37.36 -33.22 -1.47
C LYS A 948 35.96 -32.82 -1.05
N PHE A 949 35.10 -33.79 -0.77
CA PHE A 949 33.77 -33.54 -0.24
C PHE A 949 33.74 -33.80 1.27
N LEU A 950 33.24 -32.85 2.07
CA LEU A 950 32.99 -33.03 3.49
C LEU A 950 31.50 -33.31 3.70
N ASN A 951 31.16 -34.43 4.34
CA ASN A 951 29.80 -34.74 4.73
C ASN A 951 29.78 -35.35 6.14
N ASN A 952 29.08 -34.70 7.07
CA ASN A 952 28.94 -35.14 8.46
C ASN A 952 30.30 -35.41 9.15
N GLY A 953 31.28 -34.53 8.89
CA GLY A 953 32.62 -34.63 9.49
C GLY A 953 33.58 -35.62 8.82
N VAL A 954 33.18 -36.29 7.73
CA VAL A 954 34.02 -37.23 6.97
C VAL A 954 34.37 -36.67 5.59
N LEU A 955 35.64 -36.80 5.19
CA LEU A 955 36.14 -36.38 3.87
C LEU A 955 36.08 -37.53 2.86
N TYR A 956 35.61 -37.24 1.66
CA TYR A 956 35.47 -38.15 0.53
C TYR A 956 36.23 -37.63 -0.69
N ASP A 957 36.71 -38.55 -1.51
CA ASP A 957 37.37 -38.23 -2.79
C ASP A 957 36.33 -37.94 -3.88
N ALA A 958 36.66 -36.99 -4.76
CA ALA A 958 35.87 -36.66 -5.94
C ALA A 958 36.03 -37.74 -7.02
N ALA A 959 34.91 -38.18 -7.61
CA ALA A 959 34.89 -39.09 -8.76
C ALA A 959 34.02 -38.51 -9.90
N MET A 960 34.43 -38.78 -11.15
CA MET A 960 33.64 -38.44 -12.34
C MET A 960 32.67 -39.57 -12.71
N SER A 961 31.44 -39.20 -13.05
CA SER A 961 30.47 -40.14 -13.64
C SER A 961 30.82 -40.44 -15.10
N THR A 962 30.68 -41.70 -15.52
CA THR A 962 30.84 -42.13 -16.92
C THR A 962 29.52 -42.28 -17.67
N ASP A 963 28.41 -41.75 -17.11
CA ASP A 963 27.08 -41.85 -17.72
C ASP A 963 26.94 -40.92 -18.94
N LEU A 964 26.68 -41.51 -20.10
CA LEU A 964 26.57 -40.84 -21.40
C LEU A 964 25.33 -39.94 -21.52
N GLN A 965 24.37 -39.99 -20.60
CA GLN A 965 23.20 -39.08 -20.60
C GLN A 965 23.40 -37.80 -19.76
N ALA A 966 24.48 -37.70 -18.98
CA ALA A 966 24.82 -36.49 -18.24
C ALA A 966 25.64 -35.56 -19.16
N ASN A 967 24.99 -34.59 -19.81
CA ASN A 967 25.62 -33.65 -20.77
C ASN A 967 26.56 -32.60 -20.13
N SER A 968 27.14 -32.86 -18.96
CA SER A 968 28.15 -32.01 -18.29
C SER A 968 28.96 -32.89 -17.32
N ALA A 969 30.24 -32.56 -17.08
CA ALA A 969 31.09 -33.28 -16.13
C ALA A 969 30.59 -33.06 -14.70
N MET A 970 29.65 -33.90 -14.25
CA MET A 970 29.16 -33.92 -12.88
C MET A 970 30.15 -34.69 -11.99
N VAL A 971 30.62 -34.03 -10.94
CA VAL A 971 31.53 -34.62 -9.93
C VAL A 971 30.73 -34.95 -8.68
N PHE A 972 30.86 -36.18 -8.19
CA PHE A 972 30.19 -36.66 -6.98
C PHE A 972 31.21 -37.16 -5.94
N ALA A 973 30.79 -37.18 -4.67
CA ALA A 973 31.53 -37.85 -3.61
C ALA A 973 31.47 -39.38 -3.79
N GLN A 974 32.62 -40.05 -3.83
CA GLN A 974 32.64 -41.52 -3.85
C GLN A 974 32.43 -42.05 -2.43
N ALA A 975 31.17 -42.29 -2.05
CA ALA A 975 30.87 -43.05 -0.84
C ALA A 975 31.16 -44.54 -1.10
N PRO A 976 32.00 -45.23 -0.28
CA PRO A 976 32.14 -46.67 -0.39
C PRO A 976 30.78 -47.33 -0.12
N GLU A 977 30.32 -48.19 -1.03
CA GLU A 977 29.04 -48.89 -0.90
C GLU A 977 28.93 -49.59 0.46
N PRO A 978 27.78 -49.52 1.15
CA PRO A 978 27.52 -50.39 2.29
C PRO A 978 27.39 -51.82 1.76
N GLY A 979 28.46 -52.60 1.92
CA GLY A 979 28.44 -54.04 1.70
C GLY A 979 27.36 -54.69 2.56
N SER A 980 26.22 -55.00 1.95
CA SER A 980 25.18 -55.80 2.58
C SER A 980 25.54 -57.27 2.42
N ALA A 981 26.16 -57.82 3.46
CA ALA A 981 26.19 -59.25 3.69
C ALA A 981 24.75 -59.72 4.01
N SER A 982 24.15 -60.51 3.12
CA SER A 982 23.10 -61.45 3.50
C SER A 982 23.15 -62.71 2.63
N LEU A 983 23.42 -63.83 3.30
CA LEU A 983 23.35 -65.20 2.81
C LEU A 983 21.89 -65.62 2.61
N GLY A 984 21.58 -66.28 1.49
CA GLY A 984 20.24 -66.79 1.17
C GLY A 984 20.21 -67.76 -0.01
N LEU A 985 20.69 -68.97 0.26
CA LEU A 985 20.80 -70.18 -0.55
C LEU A 985 19.56 -70.56 -1.43
N ALA A 986 19.70 -70.59 -2.76
CA ALA A 986 19.04 -71.57 -3.65
C ALA A 986 19.64 -71.53 -5.08
N GLY A 987 20.13 -72.68 -5.57
CA GLY A 987 20.32 -72.91 -7.01
C GLY A 987 21.77 -73.11 -7.48
N LEU A 988 22.38 -74.23 -7.11
CA LEU A 988 23.60 -74.74 -7.73
C LEU A 988 23.31 -75.22 -9.17
N ALA A 989 24.30 -75.01 -10.05
CA ALA A 989 24.59 -75.73 -11.30
C ALA A 989 24.05 -75.20 -12.64
N ALA A 990 24.88 -74.40 -13.33
CA ALA A 990 25.35 -74.73 -14.68
C ALA A 990 26.63 -73.94 -15.06
N LEU A 991 27.71 -74.70 -15.26
CA LEU A 991 28.82 -74.47 -16.19
C LEU A 991 29.77 -73.25 -16.05
N LEU A 992 30.95 -73.60 -15.51
CA LEU A 992 32.30 -73.31 -16.03
C LEU A 992 32.40 -72.79 -17.49
N TRP A 993 33.45 -71.97 -17.69
CA TRP A 993 34.03 -71.38 -18.92
C TRP A 993 33.47 -70.00 -19.32
N ARG A 994 34.27 -68.94 -19.46
CA ARG A 994 35.60 -68.89 -20.10
C ARG A 994 36.43 -67.67 -19.62
N ARG A 995 37.68 -67.93 -19.27
CA ARG A 995 38.74 -66.93 -19.04
C ARG A 995 39.36 -66.48 -20.37
N ARG A 996 39.68 -65.18 -20.46
CA ARG A 996 40.70 -64.49 -21.30
C ARG A 996 40.48 -64.37 -22.82
N ARG A 997 40.58 -63.13 -23.32
CA ARG A 997 41.85 -62.52 -23.80
C ARG A 997 41.73 -60.98 -23.95
N LYS A 998 42.82 -60.29 -23.58
CA LYS A 998 43.18 -58.93 -24.02
C LYS A 998 43.37 -58.90 -25.55
N ILE A 999 43.19 -57.74 -26.19
CA ILE A 999 44.21 -56.99 -26.96
C ILE A 999 43.66 -55.58 -27.31
N PHE A 1000 44.59 -54.63 -27.28
CA PHE A 1000 44.62 -53.20 -27.61
C PHE A 1000 43.79 -52.75 -28.84
N HIS A 1001 43.18 -51.56 -28.76
CA HIS A 1001 43.82 -50.28 -29.11
C HIS A 1001 43.26 -49.13 -28.27
#